data_AF-A0A8C2Y9M7-F1
#
_entry.id   AF-A0A8C2Y9M7-F1
#
_cell.length_a   1.000
_cell.length_b   1.000
_cell.length_c   1.000
_cell.angle_alpha   90.00
_cell.angle_beta   90.00
_cell.angle_gamma   90.00
#
_symmetry.space_group_name_H-M   'P 1'
#
loop_
_entity.id
_entity.type
_entity.pdbx_description
1 polymer ?
#
loop_
_entity_poly.entity_id
_entity_poly.type
_entity_poly.pdbx_seq_one_letter_code
_entity_poly.pdbx_strand_id
1 'polypeptide(L)'
;MRKGKVSFLWDVGSGVGRVEYPDLTINDGFWYRIEASRTGKNGTISVRALDGPKASIVPATFSGVSPPGYTILDVDANALLFVGGLTGKIKKSDAVRVTTFTGCMGETFLDSKPIGLWNFRDIEGDCKGCAVSPQVADGEGTVQFDGDSYAVVSRPIRWNPNISTVMFKFRTFSSNALLMYLATEDLKDFMSVELSGGRIKVSYDLGSGTASVISNQNHNDGKWKSFTLSRIQKHANISIVDIDTNEEETIATTSTGSHFGLNLKGHEKIYFGGLPTLRNLSMKARPEVNLKKYSGCLKEIEISRTPYNILSSPDFVGLTKGCTLENIYTVSFPKQGFLEMPPVSFDVGTEINLSFSTKNESGIILFGSSGTVVPPRRKRRNTGRKTAPSKRKRRQTGQAYYAVFLNRGRLEVHISTGIQDPHRITIRPEAVKFHDGRAHSVRIERSKGMFTVQVDEDKVQSQRLPADQPISVRKLFVGGTSSEFHTVPLRNIPPFEGCIWNLVINATPMDFAEHVAFENADIGQCPFLEPEARPPEEEDKPVHSTVLIQPEPDREKETAETYPAGASPSPPTSISSPFDSLAAEMKSAGITTDPMTDSCAADTEPSILEGGKHFGLSRNSHIAVAFDDTKVKNRLTIEFEVRTMADSGLLFYMARINHADFATVQIKSGLPYFSYDLGSGDTNTMIPNKINDGQWHKIKVIRTKQEGNLIVDGVSNRTVSPKKADILDVVGMLYVGGLPVNYTTRRIGPVTYSIDGCIRNFKMTESPVDLDNPTSSFSVGKCFVAAQKGTYFDGTGFAKTGNSNFADRARTKEKEKLFSKRSVLLPGSKARPVLEKTHLKHSIILPKDRTHDFLSKGSHSVQPPLSFLTLFSHEMEYLNNATLWRVIILHYSSNTLCNY
;
A
#
# COMPACT_ATOMS: atom_id res chain seq x y z
N MET A 1 -21.40 9.66 -0.46
CA MET A 1 -21.88 11.04 -0.23
C MET A 1 -23.38 11.17 -0.45
N ARG A 2 -23.98 12.30 -0.06
CA ARG A 2 -25.34 12.71 -0.46
C ARG A 2 -25.39 14.23 -0.64
N LYS A 3 -25.91 14.72 -1.77
CA LYS A 3 -25.92 16.16 -2.11
C LYS A 3 -24.54 16.84 -1.94
N GLY A 4 -23.47 16.17 -2.35
CA GLY A 4 -22.10 16.68 -2.22
C GLY A 4 -21.44 16.56 -0.85
N LYS A 5 -22.20 16.26 0.21
CA LYS A 5 -21.62 16.05 1.55
C LYS A 5 -21.10 14.63 1.74
N VAL A 6 -19.94 14.53 2.38
CA VAL A 6 -19.31 13.25 2.74
C VAL A 6 -19.93 12.73 4.04
N SER A 7 -20.25 11.43 4.09
CA SER A 7 -20.81 10.79 5.28
C SER A 7 -20.09 9.46 5.50
N PHE A 8 -19.56 9.25 6.70
CA PHE A 8 -19.00 7.98 7.14
C PHE A 8 -20.07 7.20 7.93
N LEU A 9 -20.12 5.88 7.72
CA LEU A 9 -21.12 4.96 8.26
C LEU A 9 -20.42 3.69 8.73
N TRP A 10 -20.82 3.20 9.89
CA TRP A 10 -20.39 1.90 10.42
C TRP A 10 -21.55 1.26 11.19
N ASP A 11 -21.62 -0.07 11.16
CA ASP A 11 -22.45 -0.85 12.07
C ASP A 11 -21.53 -1.92 12.68
N VAL A 12 -21.64 -2.11 13.98
CA VAL A 12 -20.85 -3.09 14.77
C VAL A 12 -21.76 -4.18 15.35
N GLY A 13 -23.02 -4.27 14.91
CA GLY A 13 -24.02 -5.22 15.40
C GLY A 13 -25.07 -4.59 16.33
N SER A 14 -24.81 -3.38 16.86
CA SER A 14 -25.77 -2.63 17.69
C SER A 14 -26.55 -1.56 16.91
N GLY A 15 -26.37 -1.49 15.59
CA GLY A 15 -26.98 -0.47 14.75
C GLY A 15 -25.99 0.60 14.27
N VAL A 16 -26.46 1.40 13.32
CA VAL A 16 -25.59 2.23 12.48
C VAL A 16 -25.16 3.53 13.18
N GLY A 17 -23.86 3.65 13.42
CA GLY A 17 -23.19 4.94 13.65
C GLY A 17 -23.05 5.75 12.36
N ARG A 18 -23.17 7.07 12.48
CA ARG A 18 -23.01 8.03 11.37
C ARG A 18 -22.24 9.26 11.84
N VAL A 19 -21.37 9.76 10.98
CA VAL A 19 -20.92 11.16 10.99
C VAL A 19 -21.01 11.72 9.57
N GLU A 20 -21.39 12.99 9.44
CA GLU A 20 -21.44 13.72 8.16
C GLU A 20 -20.53 14.95 8.27
N TYR A 21 -19.72 15.20 7.24
CA TYR A 21 -18.87 16.39 7.17
C TYR A 21 -19.74 17.61 6.81
N PRO A 22 -19.88 18.62 7.69
CA PRO A 22 -20.86 19.68 7.49
C PRO A 22 -20.37 20.79 6.54
N ASP A 23 -19.09 21.14 6.59
CA ASP A 23 -18.56 22.43 6.09
C ASP A 23 -18.25 22.45 4.58
N LEU A 24 -17.96 21.29 4.00
CA LEU A 24 -17.56 21.16 2.59
C LEU A 24 -18.53 20.28 1.79
N THR A 25 -18.97 20.83 0.66
CA THR A 25 -19.53 20.07 -0.46
C THR A 25 -18.44 19.86 -1.50
N ILE A 26 -18.27 18.62 -1.97
CA ILE A 26 -17.11 18.19 -2.78
C ILE A 26 -17.49 17.69 -4.19
N ASN A 27 -18.68 18.08 -4.67
CA ASN A 27 -19.22 17.72 -5.98
C ASN A 27 -18.91 18.77 -7.07
N ASP A 28 -17.85 19.56 -6.89
CA ASP A 28 -17.49 20.73 -7.69
C ASP A 28 -16.26 20.50 -8.59
N GLY A 29 -15.90 19.24 -8.83
CA GLY A 29 -14.84 18.88 -9.78
C GLY A 29 -13.42 19.22 -9.32
N PHE A 30 -13.18 19.51 -8.04
CA PHE A 30 -11.84 19.62 -7.45
C PHE A 30 -11.41 18.34 -6.74
N TRP A 31 -10.10 18.20 -6.44
CA TRP A 31 -9.56 17.08 -5.70
C TRP A 31 -9.70 17.30 -4.19
N TYR A 32 -10.28 16.31 -3.51
CA TYR A 32 -10.36 16.27 -2.05
C TYR A 32 -9.69 15.03 -1.51
N ARG A 33 -9.01 15.15 -0.37
CA ARG A 33 -8.60 14.01 0.46
C ARG A 33 -9.58 13.85 1.61
N ILE A 34 -10.23 12.70 1.65
CA ILE A 34 -11.13 12.26 2.71
C ILE A 34 -10.32 11.33 3.62
N GLU A 35 -10.40 11.53 4.94
CA GLU A 35 -9.91 10.57 5.91
C GLU A 35 -11.05 10.20 6.87
N ALA A 36 -11.36 8.90 6.95
CA ALA A 36 -12.33 8.36 7.89
C ALA A 36 -11.68 7.30 8.78
N SER A 37 -12.02 7.26 10.07
CA SER A 37 -11.55 6.19 10.96
C SER A 37 -12.55 5.85 12.05
N ARG A 38 -12.62 4.56 12.42
CA ARG A 38 -13.38 4.08 13.58
C ARG A 38 -12.44 3.61 14.69
N THR A 39 -12.86 3.76 15.93
CA THR A 39 -12.22 3.19 17.13
C THR A 39 -13.32 2.83 18.12
N GLY A 40 -13.59 1.52 18.28
CA GLY A 40 -14.76 1.02 19.00
C GLY A 40 -16.07 1.57 18.42
N LYS A 41 -16.90 2.19 19.25
CA LYS A 41 -18.17 2.83 18.83
C LYS A 41 -17.97 4.19 18.16
N ASN A 42 -16.81 4.82 18.32
CA ASN A 42 -16.57 6.19 17.86
C ASN A 42 -16.03 6.18 16.43
N GLY A 43 -16.62 7.01 15.56
CA GLY A 43 -16.15 7.24 14.19
C GLY A 43 -15.82 8.72 13.98
N THR A 44 -14.75 8.99 13.25
CA THR A 44 -14.30 10.34 12.87
C THR A 44 -14.21 10.49 11.36
N ILE A 45 -14.36 11.73 10.89
CA ILE A 45 -14.18 12.12 9.49
C ILE A 45 -13.52 13.49 9.39
N SER A 46 -12.55 13.62 8.49
CA SER A 46 -12.04 14.90 8.00
C SER A 46 -12.02 14.92 6.47
N VAL A 47 -12.17 16.11 5.89
CA VAL A 47 -12.19 16.33 4.45
C VAL A 47 -11.38 17.58 4.17
N ARG A 48 -10.38 17.49 3.29
CA ARG A 48 -9.55 18.63 2.88
C ARG A 48 -9.53 18.76 1.36
N ALA A 49 -9.63 19.97 0.85
CA ALA A 49 -9.31 20.22 -0.56
C ALA A 49 -7.80 20.06 -0.78
N LEU A 50 -7.40 19.61 -1.97
CA LEU A 50 -6.01 19.50 -2.41
C LEU A 50 -5.68 20.55 -3.48
N ASP A 51 -6.68 20.99 -4.24
CA ASP A 51 -6.60 22.07 -5.21
C ASP A 51 -7.90 22.92 -5.22
N GLY A 52 -7.96 23.92 -6.09
CA GLY A 52 -9.11 24.81 -6.21
C GLY A 52 -9.24 25.87 -5.09
N PRO A 53 -10.32 26.67 -5.13
CA PRO A 53 -10.51 27.82 -4.23
C PRO A 53 -10.73 27.46 -2.75
N LYS A 54 -10.90 26.17 -2.44
CA LYS A 54 -11.08 25.63 -1.08
C LYS A 54 -9.78 25.10 -0.46
N ALA A 55 -8.67 25.03 -1.21
CA ALA A 55 -7.40 24.46 -0.73
C ALA A 55 -6.77 25.20 0.47
N SER A 56 -7.16 26.45 0.73
CA SER A 56 -6.75 27.22 1.90
C SER A 56 -7.52 26.89 3.19
N ILE A 57 -8.59 26.10 3.11
CA ILE A 57 -9.44 25.76 4.26
C ILE A 57 -8.76 24.66 5.08
N VAL A 58 -8.39 24.98 6.32
CA VAL A 58 -7.85 24.01 7.28
C VAL A 58 -8.94 22.97 7.62
N PRO A 59 -8.70 21.67 7.45
CA PRO A 59 -9.72 20.65 7.67
C PRO A 59 -10.02 20.44 9.16
N ALA A 60 -11.23 20.81 9.58
CA ALA A 60 -11.78 20.35 10.85
C ALA A 60 -11.96 18.82 10.85
N THR A 61 -12.03 18.21 12.04
CA THR A 61 -12.38 16.79 12.23
C THR A 61 -13.68 16.69 13.00
N PHE A 62 -14.64 15.94 12.46
CA PHE A 62 -15.95 15.70 13.07
C PHE A 62 -16.04 14.27 13.57
N SER A 63 -16.85 14.04 14.61
CA SER A 63 -17.05 12.74 15.23
C SER A 63 -18.54 12.35 15.33
N GLY A 64 -18.78 11.05 15.46
CA GLY A 64 -20.08 10.44 15.74
C GLY A 64 -19.89 9.12 16.47
N VAL A 65 -20.97 8.55 17.00
CA VAL A 65 -20.94 7.35 17.86
C VAL A 65 -22.07 6.39 17.45
N SER A 66 -21.80 5.08 17.37
CA SER A 66 -22.83 4.05 17.18
C SER A 66 -23.56 3.73 18.50
N PRO A 67 -24.76 3.10 18.45
CA PRO A 67 -25.51 2.78 19.66
C PRO A 67 -24.74 1.88 20.66
N PRO A 68 -25.10 1.89 21.96
CA PRO A 68 -24.46 1.05 22.97
C PRO A 68 -24.66 -0.45 22.72
N GLY A 69 -23.63 -1.23 23.04
CA GLY A 69 -23.56 -2.67 22.84
C GLY A 69 -22.18 -3.05 22.30
N TYR A 70 -22.14 -3.85 21.24
CA TYR A 70 -20.95 -4.26 20.50
C TYR A 70 -20.01 -3.09 20.13
N THR A 71 -18.71 -3.39 20.04
CA THR A 71 -17.65 -2.41 19.70
C THR A 71 -16.69 -2.88 18.61
N ILE A 72 -16.64 -4.19 18.38
CA ILE A 72 -15.77 -4.91 17.46
C ILE A 72 -16.41 -4.91 16.05
N LEU A 73 -15.60 -5.00 15.00
CA LEU A 73 -16.09 -5.19 13.62
C LEU A 73 -15.44 -6.43 13.03
N ASP A 74 -16.12 -7.56 13.16
CA ASP A 74 -15.69 -8.84 12.60
C ASP A 74 -15.80 -8.83 11.06
N VAL A 75 -14.69 -9.16 10.39
CA VAL A 75 -14.53 -9.09 8.93
C VAL A 75 -13.73 -10.32 8.48
N ASP A 76 -14.46 -11.43 8.31
CA ASP A 76 -13.91 -12.73 7.95
C ASP A 76 -13.14 -12.75 6.62
N ALA A 77 -12.40 -13.82 6.35
CA ALA A 77 -11.64 -14.00 5.11
C ALA A 77 -12.51 -14.13 3.83
N ASN A 78 -13.84 -14.10 3.97
CA ASN A 78 -14.79 -14.07 2.86
C ASN A 78 -15.35 -12.66 2.59
N ALA A 79 -15.09 -11.70 3.48
CA ALA A 79 -15.54 -10.33 3.35
C ALA A 79 -14.92 -9.66 2.13
N LEU A 80 -15.72 -8.80 1.49
CA LEU A 80 -15.33 -8.13 0.26
C LEU A 80 -15.33 -6.62 0.46
N LEU A 81 -14.22 -5.99 0.09
CA LEU A 81 -14.14 -4.54 -0.03
C LEU A 81 -14.57 -4.13 -1.44
N PHE A 82 -15.49 -3.17 -1.51
CA PHE A 82 -15.99 -2.62 -2.77
C PHE A 82 -15.62 -1.15 -2.90
N VAL A 83 -15.02 -0.82 -4.04
CA VAL A 83 -14.63 0.55 -4.42
C VAL A 83 -15.40 0.95 -5.69
N GLY A 84 -15.79 2.21 -5.84
CA GLY A 84 -16.57 2.71 -6.99
C GLY A 84 -18.08 2.33 -7.00
N GLY A 85 -18.50 1.28 -6.28
CA GLY A 85 -19.92 0.94 -6.19
C GLY A 85 -20.21 -0.43 -5.59
N LEU A 86 -21.46 -0.87 -5.70
CA LEU A 86 -21.96 -2.14 -5.17
C LEU A 86 -22.88 -2.82 -6.19
N THR A 87 -22.68 -4.12 -6.41
CA THR A 87 -23.53 -4.89 -7.33
C THR A 87 -24.97 -5.03 -6.81
N GLY A 88 -25.93 -5.15 -7.73
CA GLY A 88 -27.32 -5.50 -7.39
C GLY A 88 -27.50 -6.92 -6.81
N LYS A 89 -26.44 -7.75 -6.79
CA LYS A 89 -26.45 -9.14 -6.30
C LYS A 89 -26.04 -9.25 -4.82
N ILE A 90 -25.71 -8.12 -4.14
CA ILE A 90 -25.22 -8.10 -2.76
C ILE A 90 -26.28 -7.54 -1.79
N LYS A 91 -26.52 -8.25 -0.68
CA LYS A 91 -27.34 -7.76 0.43
C LYS A 91 -26.59 -6.65 1.18
N LYS A 92 -27.04 -5.40 1.03
CA LYS A 92 -26.51 -4.21 1.73
C LYS A 92 -27.39 -3.81 2.93
N SER A 93 -26.87 -2.92 3.79
CA SER A 93 -27.65 -2.26 4.85
C SER A 93 -28.58 -1.15 4.30
N ASP A 94 -29.73 -0.93 4.94
CA ASP A 94 -30.72 0.10 4.57
C ASP A 94 -30.29 1.53 4.92
N ALA A 95 -29.32 1.70 5.82
CA ALA A 95 -28.70 3.00 6.06
C ALA A 95 -27.91 3.50 4.83
N VAL A 96 -27.57 2.60 3.91
CA VAL A 96 -26.77 2.85 2.71
C VAL A 96 -27.71 3.12 1.54
N ARG A 97 -27.97 4.41 1.30
CA ARG A 97 -29.02 4.94 0.40
C ARG A 97 -28.56 5.28 -1.02
N VAL A 98 -27.30 4.99 -1.33
CA VAL A 98 -26.65 5.14 -2.64
C VAL A 98 -25.80 3.87 -2.84
N THR A 99 -25.49 3.48 -4.08
CA THR A 99 -24.73 2.26 -4.38
C THR A 99 -23.74 2.42 -5.55
N THR A 100 -23.70 3.57 -6.21
CA THR A 100 -22.84 3.87 -7.36
C THR A 100 -22.07 5.16 -7.11
N PHE A 101 -20.83 5.25 -7.60
CA PHE A 101 -19.98 6.46 -7.63
C PHE A 101 -19.70 6.85 -9.08
N THR A 102 -19.72 8.16 -9.37
CA THR A 102 -19.38 8.70 -10.70
C THR A 102 -18.40 9.85 -10.54
N GLY A 103 -17.22 9.70 -11.13
CA GLY A 103 -16.08 10.59 -10.92
C GLY A 103 -14.77 9.83 -10.95
N CYS A 104 -13.76 10.38 -10.30
CA CYS A 104 -12.40 9.84 -10.30
C CYS A 104 -11.88 9.64 -8.88
N MET A 105 -11.03 8.63 -8.74
CA MET A 105 -10.38 8.26 -7.48
C MET A 105 -8.90 8.03 -7.76
N GLY A 106 -8.03 8.64 -6.96
CA GLY A 106 -6.59 8.71 -7.24
C GLY A 106 -5.79 7.71 -6.42
N GLU A 107 -5.69 7.95 -5.12
CA GLU A 107 -5.10 7.03 -4.15
C GLU A 107 -6.19 6.58 -3.18
N THR A 108 -6.25 5.28 -2.92
CA THR A 108 -7.07 4.69 -1.84
C THR A 108 -6.16 3.90 -0.91
N PHE A 109 -6.37 4.05 0.39
CA PHE A 109 -5.72 3.27 1.44
C PHE A 109 -6.76 2.72 2.40
N LEU A 110 -6.53 1.52 2.95
CA LEU A 110 -7.27 0.96 4.07
C LEU A 110 -6.27 0.54 5.16
N ASP A 111 -6.40 1.13 6.35
CA ASP A 111 -5.45 0.99 7.47
C ASP A 111 -4.00 1.16 7.03
N SER A 112 -3.77 2.27 6.30
CA SER A 112 -2.50 2.69 5.69
C SER A 112 -1.94 1.76 4.60
N LYS A 113 -2.54 0.59 4.32
CA LYS A 113 -2.20 -0.24 3.16
C LYS A 113 -2.79 0.36 1.88
N PRO A 114 -2.01 0.63 0.81
CA PRO A 114 -2.57 1.11 -0.45
C PRO A 114 -3.41 0.02 -1.13
N ILE A 115 -4.56 0.43 -1.67
CA ILE A 115 -5.43 -0.42 -2.48
C ILE A 115 -5.20 -0.02 -3.94
N GLY A 116 -4.63 -0.95 -4.72
CA GLY A 116 -4.33 -0.70 -6.13
C GLY A 116 -5.60 -0.55 -6.96
N LEU A 117 -5.92 0.68 -7.37
CA LEU A 117 -7.12 1.04 -8.13
C LEU A 117 -7.11 0.60 -9.62
N TRP A 118 -6.42 -0.50 -9.91
CA TRP A 118 -6.11 -1.01 -11.24
C TRP A 118 -5.89 -2.53 -11.29
N ASN A 119 -5.90 -3.23 -10.15
CA ASN A 119 -5.63 -4.67 -10.05
C ASN A 119 -6.70 -5.35 -9.20
N PHE A 120 -7.92 -5.41 -9.75
CA PHE A 120 -9.10 -5.92 -9.07
C PHE A 120 -9.34 -7.39 -9.40
N ARG A 121 -9.88 -8.15 -8.44
CA ARG A 121 -10.24 -9.57 -8.59
C ARG A 121 -11.37 -9.76 -9.61
N ASP A 122 -12.36 -8.87 -9.58
CA ASP A 122 -13.48 -8.81 -10.52
C ASP A 122 -13.80 -7.33 -10.79
N ILE A 123 -14.27 -7.04 -12.01
CA ILE A 123 -14.71 -5.71 -12.47
C ILE A 123 -16.04 -5.91 -13.23
N GLU A 124 -17.03 -5.06 -12.97
CA GLU A 124 -18.29 -4.95 -13.74
C GLU A 124 -18.45 -3.45 -14.03
N GLY A 125 -18.77 -3.07 -15.27
CA GLY A 125 -18.90 -1.67 -15.71
C GLY A 125 -17.63 -1.01 -16.26
N ASP A 126 -17.77 0.22 -16.76
CA ASP A 126 -16.86 0.83 -17.75
C ASP A 126 -15.73 1.67 -17.12
N CYS A 127 -14.86 1.02 -16.35
CA CYS A 127 -13.69 1.62 -15.70
C CYS A 127 -12.65 2.14 -16.71
N LYS A 128 -12.35 3.44 -16.69
CA LYS A 128 -11.51 4.17 -17.66
C LYS A 128 -10.37 4.94 -16.97
N GLY A 129 -9.63 5.76 -17.73
CA GLY A 129 -8.63 6.69 -17.17
C GLY A 129 -9.19 8.06 -16.75
N CYS A 130 -8.56 8.75 -15.79
CA CYS A 130 -8.88 10.14 -15.38
C CYS A 130 -7.62 11.02 -15.25
N ALA A 131 -7.60 11.98 -14.33
CA ALA A 131 -6.51 12.92 -14.06
C ALA A 131 -5.72 12.54 -12.80
N VAL A 132 -4.51 13.07 -12.64
CA VAL A 132 -3.64 12.73 -11.49
C VAL A 132 -4.10 13.57 -10.30
N SER A 133 -4.25 12.92 -9.15
CA SER A 133 -4.52 13.63 -7.91
C SER A 133 -3.24 14.28 -7.40
N PRO A 134 -3.28 15.54 -6.92
CA PRO A 134 -2.12 16.25 -6.39
C PRO A 134 -1.29 15.37 -5.46
N GLN A 135 -0.06 15.11 -5.90
CA GLN A 135 0.91 14.36 -5.13
C GLN A 135 1.39 15.25 -3.99
N VAL A 136 1.52 14.69 -2.78
CA VAL A 136 2.35 15.32 -1.76
C VAL A 136 3.79 15.27 -2.27
N ALA A 137 4.59 16.28 -1.96
CA ALA A 137 6.00 16.35 -2.33
C ALA A 137 6.87 15.41 -1.47
N ASP A 138 6.44 14.17 -1.30
CA ASP A 138 7.16 13.12 -0.60
C ASP A 138 8.46 12.83 -1.36
N GLY A 139 9.59 12.99 -0.66
CA GLY A 139 10.91 13.16 -1.26
C GLY A 139 11.26 12.14 -2.34
N GLU A 140 11.68 12.64 -3.51
CA GLU A 140 11.97 11.84 -4.70
C GLU A 140 12.91 10.66 -4.39
N GLY A 141 12.53 9.47 -4.84
CA GLY A 141 13.28 8.23 -4.56
C GLY A 141 13.07 7.61 -3.16
N THR A 142 12.18 8.15 -2.33
CA THR A 142 11.80 7.52 -1.05
C THR A 142 10.78 6.38 -1.27
N VAL A 143 11.05 5.22 -0.70
CA VAL A 143 10.21 4.01 -0.77
C VAL A 143 9.98 3.37 0.59
N GLN A 144 8.82 2.74 0.76
CA GLN A 144 8.45 1.95 1.93
C GLN A 144 8.23 0.48 1.54
N PHE A 145 8.85 -0.41 2.30
CA PHE A 145 8.70 -1.86 2.28
C PHE A 145 7.76 -2.25 3.43
N ASP A 146 6.81 -3.14 3.19
CA ASP A 146 5.79 -3.53 4.16
C ASP A 146 6.20 -4.72 5.06
N GLY A 147 7.18 -5.52 4.61
CA GLY A 147 7.55 -6.80 5.23
C GLY A 147 7.26 -8.02 4.35
N ASP A 148 6.59 -7.85 3.20
CA ASP A 148 6.50 -8.85 2.13
C ASP A 148 7.18 -8.38 0.82
N SER A 149 7.36 -7.06 0.67
CA SER A 149 8.07 -6.37 -0.43
C SER A 149 9.50 -6.83 -0.69
N TYR A 150 9.93 -6.68 -1.94
CA TYR A 150 11.34 -6.67 -2.33
C TYR A 150 11.55 -5.83 -3.60
N ALA A 151 12.79 -5.42 -3.84
CA ALA A 151 13.18 -4.74 -5.08
C ALA A 151 14.42 -5.37 -5.71
N VAL A 152 14.52 -5.31 -7.04
CA VAL A 152 15.67 -5.80 -7.80
C VAL A 152 16.21 -4.67 -8.68
N VAL A 153 17.54 -4.51 -8.69
CA VAL A 153 18.26 -3.62 -9.61
C VAL A 153 19.41 -4.37 -10.29
N SER A 154 19.83 -3.88 -11.45
CA SER A 154 20.97 -4.45 -12.20
C SER A 154 22.28 -3.80 -11.76
N ARG A 155 23.39 -4.56 -11.78
CA ARG A 155 24.73 -4.08 -11.42
C ARG A 155 25.10 -2.76 -12.13
N PRO A 156 25.79 -1.80 -11.46
CA PRO A 156 26.34 -0.60 -12.10
C PRO A 156 27.20 -0.94 -13.33
N ILE A 157 27.06 -0.19 -14.43
CA ILE A 157 27.82 -0.43 -15.67
C ILE A 157 29.33 -0.40 -15.38
N ARG A 158 29.80 0.66 -14.69
CA ARG A 158 31.19 0.86 -14.27
C ARG A 158 31.49 0.17 -12.94
N TRP A 159 31.44 -1.16 -12.93
CA TRP A 159 31.82 -1.98 -11.78
C TRP A 159 33.34 -2.16 -11.67
N ASN A 160 33.87 -2.07 -10.45
CA ASN A 160 35.26 -2.39 -10.14
C ASN A 160 35.27 -3.48 -9.06
N PRO A 161 35.68 -4.72 -9.34
CA PRO A 161 35.70 -5.79 -8.34
C PRO A 161 36.50 -5.44 -7.08
N ASN A 162 37.53 -4.59 -7.17
CA ASN A 162 38.39 -4.24 -6.05
C ASN A 162 37.88 -3.07 -5.19
N ILE A 163 36.78 -2.40 -5.58
CA ILE A 163 36.22 -1.26 -4.82
C ILE A 163 34.70 -1.35 -4.80
N SER A 164 34.09 -1.29 -3.61
CA SER A 164 32.64 -1.20 -3.46
C SER A 164 32.28 -0.01 -2.56
N THR A 165 31.47 0.91 -3.07
CA THR A 165 30.74 1.86 -2.23
C THR A 165 29.26 1.48 -2.23
N VAL A 166 28.64 1.51 -1.05
CA VAL A 166 27.20 1.27 -0.87
C VAL A 166 26.70 2.33 0.10
N MET A 167 25.76 3.15 -0.33
CA MET A 167 25.15 4.20 0.48
C MET A 167 23.64 4.12 0.36
N PHE A 168 22.94 4.31 1.48
CA PHE A 168 21.49 4.54 1.52
C PHE A 168 21.08 5.09 2.87
N LYS A 169 19.95 5.80 2.92
CA LYS A 169 19.31 6.17 4.18
C LYS A 169 18.17 5.22 4.46
N PHE A 170 18.04 4.75 5.70
CA PHE A 170 17.04 3.79 6.12
C PHE A 170 16.30 4.25 7.39
N ARG A 171 15.07 3.76 7.57
CA ARG A 171 14.23 4.02 8.75
C ARG A 171 13.34 2.79 9.02
N THR A 172 13.42 2.19 10.21
CA THR A 172 12.76 0.90 10.49
C THR A 172 12.61 0.65 11.98
N PHE A 173 11.71 -0.28 12.35
CA PHE A 173 11.65 -0.89 13.68
C PHE A 173 12.05 -2.38 13.68
N SER A 174 12.20 -3.04 12.52
CA SER A 174 12.45 -4.48 12.44
C SER A 174 13.78 -4.86 13.13
N SER A 175 13.73 -5.71 14.16
CA SER A 175 14.94 -6.14 14.86
C SER A 175 15.81 -7.05 13.99
N ASN A 176 15.24 -7.73 13.00
CA ASN A 176 15.94 -8.71 12.18
C ASN A 176 15.40 -8.68 10.74
N ALA A 177 16.17 -8.23 9.75
CA ALA A 177 15.74 -8.11 8.36
C ALA A 177 16.92 -8.03 7.36
N LEU A 178 16.67 -8.27 6.07
CA LEU A 178 17.61 -8.10 4.97
C LEU A 178 17.41 -6.75 4.27
N LEU A 179 18.37 -5.83 4.37
CA LEU A 179 18.27 -4.52 3.70
C LEU A 179 18.79 -4.59 2.26
N MET A 180 19.93 -5.24 2.05
CA MET A 180 20.55 -5.41 0.72
C MET A 180 21.24 -6.77 0.59
N TYR A 181 21.15 -7.40 -0.59
CA TYR A 181 21.91 -8.60 -0.95
C TYR A 181 22.40 -8.57 -2.40
N LEU A 182 23.60 -9.08 -2.63
CA LEU A 182 24.11 -9.46 -3.95
C LEU A 182 25.00 -10.69 -3.83
N ALA A 183 25.00 -11.54 -4.86
CA ALA A 183 25.87 -12.71 -4.96
C ALA A 183 26.10 -13.12 -6.41
N THR A 184 27.22 -13.81 -6.68
CA THR A 184 27.41 -14.56 -7.94
C THR A 184 26.47 -15.78 -8.01
N GLU A 185 26.22 -16.28 -9.22
CA GLU A 185 25.39 -17.48 -9.46
C GLU A 185 25.86 -18.74 -8.68
N ASP A 186 27.15 -18.83 -8.39
CA ASP A 186 27.78 -19.92 -7.62
C ASP A 186 27.94 -19.59 -6.12
N LEU A 187 27.41 -18.45 -5.67
CA LEU A 187 27.46 -17.91 -4.31
C LEU A 187 28.86 -17.72 -3.70
N LYS A 188 29.95 -17.84 -4.49
CA LYS A 188 31.32 -17.66 -3.98
C LYS A 188 31.57 -16.22 -3.55
N ASP A 189 31.20 -15.27 -4.39
CA ASP A 189 31.36 -13.84 -4.13
C ASP A 189 30.00 -13.29 -3.71
N PHE A 190 29.92 -12.63 -2.55
CA PHE A 190 28.66 -12.04 -2.07
C PHE A 190 28.89 -10.82 -1.18
N MET A 191 27.84 -10.01 -1.03
CA MET A 191 27.76 -8.96 -0.02
C MET A 191 26.32 -8.82 0.50
N SER A 192 26.18 -8.61 1.80
CA SER A 192 24.91 -8.47 2.52
C SER A 192 24.96 -7.30 3.50
N VAL A 193 23.83 -6.62 3.66
CA VAL A 193 23.59 -5.66 4.74
C VAL A 193 22.26 -6.05 5.40
N GLU A 194 22.32 -6.34 6.69
CA GLU A 194 21.27 -6.99 7.47
C GLU A 194 21.06 -6.26 8.81
N LEU A 195 19.87 -6.41 9.39
CA LEU A 195 19.61 -6.16 10.81
C LEU A 195 19.64 -7.50 11.57
N SER A 196 20.27 -7.48 12.74
CA SER A 196 20.47 -8.62 13.64
C SER A 196 20.36 -8.14 15.10
N GLY A 197 19.22 -8.39 15.73
CA GLY A 197 18.91 -7.87 17.08
C GLY A 197 18.87 -6.34 17.17
N GLY A 198 18.41 -5.66 16.11
CA GLY A 198 18.38 -4.20 15.97
C GLY A 198 19.69 -3.58 15.48
N ARG A 199 20.78 -4.36 15.43
CA ARG A 199 22.13 -3.90 15.07
C ARG A 199 22.44 -4.22 13.60
N ILE A 200 23.22 -3.37 12.95
CA ILE A 200 23.58 -3.54 11.54
C ILE A 200 24.68 -4.59 11.43
N LYS A 201 24.39 -5.70 10.75
CA LYS A 201 25.33 -6.74 10.33
C LYS A 201 25.72 -6.50 8.87
N VAL A 202 27.02 -6.55 8.60
CA VAL A 202 27.57 -6.55 7.24
C VAL A 202 28.40 -7.80 7.08
N SER A 203 28.15 -8.57 6.00
CA SER A 203 28.95 -9.74 5.65
C SER A 203 29.27 -9.74 4.15
N TYR A 204 30.49 -10.16 3.79
CA TYR A 204 30.90 -10.29 2.40
C TYR A 204 31.96 -11.38 2.22
N ASP A 205 31.98 -12.00 1.05
CA ASP A 205 33.03 -12.94 0.63
C ASP A 205 33.51 -12.56 -0.78
N LEU A 206 34.78 -12.81 -1.03
CA LEU A 206 35.51 -12.53 -2.26
C LEU A 206 35.88 -13.84 -2.97
N GLY A 207 35.12 -14.92 -2.68
CA GLY A 207 35.31 -16.26 -3.22
C GLY A 207 36.41 -17.08 -2.55
N SER A 208 36.82 -16.71 -1.32
CA SER A 208 37.91 -17.39 -0.59
C SER A 208 37.90 -17.22 0.94
N GLY A 209 36.93 -16.51 1.53
CA GLY A 209 36.85 -16.30 2.96
C GLY A 209 35.88 -15.17 3.34
N THR A 210 34.81 -15.53 4.06
CA THR A 210 33.76 -14.58 4.46
C THR A 210 34.20 -13.69 5.61
N ALA A 211 34.16 -12.37 5.41
CA ALA A 211 34.19 -11.37 6.48
C ALA A 211 32.79 -11.15 7.04
N SER A 212 32.68 -10.85 8.33
CA SER A 212 31.47 -10.30 8.93
C SER A 212 31.83 -9.30 10.03
N VAL A 213 30.93 -8.34 10.27
CA VAL A 213 30.96 -7.43 11.41
C VAL A 213 29.53 -7.05 11.79
N ILE A 214 29.31 -6.67 13.05
CA ILE A 214 28.02 -6.20 13.56
C ILE A 214 28.30 -4.90 14.33
N SER A 215 27.41 -3.91 14.21
CA SER A 215 27.45 -2.69 15.03
C SER A 215 27.27 -3.00 16.51
N ASN A 216 27.74 -2.09 17.36
CA ASN A 216 27.58 -2.14 18.81
C ASN A 216 26.22 -1.59 19.23
N GLN A 217 25.73 -0.57 18.52
CA GLN A 217 24.45 0.09 18.81
C GLN A 217 23.30 -0.46 17.97
N ASN A 218 22.07 -0.28 18.49
CA ASN A 218 20.82 -0.57 17.78
C ASN A 218 20.44 0.63 16.90
N HIS A 219 19.95 0.34 15.69
CA HIS A 219 19.63 1.33 14.65
C HIS A 219 18.18 1.17 14.12
N ASN A 220 17.32 0.47 14.86
CA ASN A 220 15.91 0.21 14.55
C ASN A 220 14.93 0.99 15.46
N ASP A 221 15.27 2.24 15.81
CA ASP A 221 14.48 3.13 16.67
C ASP A 221 13.36 3.89 15.92
N GLY A 222 13.15 3.60 14.63
CA GLY A 222 12.20 4.33 13.80
C GLY A 222 12.64 5.76 13.45
N LYS A 223 13.92 6.12 13.56
CA LYS A 223 14.50 7.36 13.02
C LYS A 223 15.27 7.12 11.72
N TRP A 224 15.64 8.20 11.02
CA TRP A 224 16.45 8.10 9.82
C TRP A 224 17.93 7.93 10.18
N LYS A 225 18.53 6.83 9.68
CA LYS A 225 19.96 6.55 9.75
C LYS A 225 20.55 6.59 8.34
N SER A 226 21.76 7.12 8.20
CA SER A 226 22.53 7.12 6.95
C SER A 226 23.59 6.02 7.01
N PHE A 227 23.47 5.00 6.17
CA PHE A 227 24.44 3.90 6.05
C PHE A 227 25.43 4.19 4.93
N THR A 228 26.72 4.03 5.21
CA THR A 228 27.80 4.05 4.22
C THR A 228 28.74 2.87 4.43
N LEU A 229 28.99 2.09 3.39
CA LEU A 229 30.05 1.09 3.32
C LEU A 229 31.03 1.49 2.23
N SER A 230 32.32 1.50 2.56
CA SER A 230 33.43 1.71 1.63
C SER A 230 34.43 0.58 1.78
N ARG A 231 34.51 -0.30 0.77
CA ARG A 231 35.46 -1.41 0.69
C ARG A 231 36.53 -1.13 -0.35
N ILE A 232 37.79 -1.26 0.06
CA ILE A 232 38.97 -1.26 -0.80
C ILE A 232 39.66 -2.61 -0.63
N GLN A 233 39.66 -3.41 -1.70
CA GLN A 233 40.17 -4.77 -1.71
C GLN A 233 39.58 -5.63 -0.57
N LYS A 234 40.41 -6.15 0.34
CA LYS A 234 39.98 -6.97 1.48
C LYS A 234 39.43 -6.18 2.66
N HIS A 235 39.63 -4.87 2.72
CA HIS A 235 39.27 -4.05 3.88
C HIS A 235 37.97 -3.29 3.61
N ALA A 236 37.02 -3.35 4.53
CA ALA A 236 35.79 -2.57 4.51
C ALA A 236 35.71 -1.68 5.75
N ASN A 237 35.43 -0.40 5.53
CA ASN A 237 34.98 0.52 6.57
C ASN A 237 33.48 0.77 6.38
N ILE A 238 32.75 0.83 7.49
CA ILE A 238 31.30 1.03 7.51
C ILE A 238 31.00 2.12 8.54
N SER A 239 30.24 3.14 8.15
CA SER A 239 29.68 4.09 9.11
C SER A 239 28.16 4.17 9.04
N ILE A 240 27.55 4.41 10.20
CA ILE A 240 26.12 4.59 10.41
C ILE A 240 25.94 5.89 11.19
N VAL A 241 25.27 6.86 10.57
CA VAL A 241 25.05 8.20 11.16
C VAL A 241 23.57 8.39 11.46
N ASP A 242 23.20 8.77 12.69
CA ASP A 242 21.87 9.27 13.00
C ASP A 242 21.69 10.68 12.41
N ILE A 243 20.65 10.89 11.62
CA ILE A 243 20.46 12.16 10.87
C ILE A 243 19.91 13.27 11.78
N ASP A 244 19.24 12.92 12.88
CA ASP A 244 18.63 13.88 13.81
C ASP A 244 19.63 14.33 14.89
N THR A 245 20.52 13.44 15.35
CA THR A 245 21.56 13.75 16.37
C THR A 245 22.95 14.02 15.79
N ASN A 246 23.23 13.58 14.56
CA ASN A 246 24.56 13.54 13.93
C ASN A 246 25.59 12.66 14.68
N GLU A 247 25.13 11.71 15.49
CA GLU A 247 25.99 10.69 16.11
C GLU A 247 26.41 9.64 15.08
N GLU A 248 27.72 9.41 14.93
CA GLU A 248 28.30 8.44 14.00
C GLU A 248 28.89 7.22 14.72
N GLU A 249 28.47 6.02 14.32
CA GLU A 249 29.15 4.77 14.65
C GLU A 249 29.96 4.30 13.43
N THR A 250 31.28 4.09 13.61
CA THR A 250 32.17 3.53 12.58
C THR A 250 32.71 2.17 13.01
N ILE A 251 32.62 1.17 12.13
CA ILE A 251 33.12 -0.20 12.31
C ILE A 251 33.86 -0.68 11.06
N ALA A 252 34.96 -1.42 11.24
CA ALA A 252 35.78 -1.93 10.15
C ALA A 252 35.95 -3.46 10.23
N THR A 253 36.12 -4.11 9.07
CA THR A 253 36.38 -5.55 8.99
C THR A 253 37.16 -5.93 7.73
N THR A 254 37.86 -7.05 7.77
CA THR A 254 38.76 -7.50 6.70
C THR A 254 38.49 -8.96 6.32
N SER A 255 38.40 -9.28 5.03
CA SER A 255 38.32 -10.67 4.57
C SER A 255 39.63 -11.41 4.85
N THR A 256 39.49 -12.57 5.48
CA THR A 256 40.55 -13.54 5.76
C THR A 256 40.97 -14.37 4.53
N GLY A 257 40.22 -14.27 3.43
CA GLY A 257 40.47 -15.01 2.19
C GLY A 257 41.74 -14.55 1.45
N SER A 258 42.10 -15.29 0.40
CA SER A 258 43.23 -14.95 -0.48
C SER A 258 42.89 -13.86 -1.49
N HIS A 259 41.65 -13.79 -1.97
CA HIS A 259 41.18 -12.91 -3.05
C HIS A 259 40.86 -11.47 -2.60
N PHE A 260 40.79 -10.55 -3.56
CA PHE A 260 40.57 -9.11 -3.34
C PHE A 260 39.34 -8.53 -4.08
N GLY A 261 38.81 -9.27 -5.06
CA GLY A 261 37.74 -8.84 -5.96
C GLY A 261 36.37 -9.40 -5.60
N LEU A 262 35.32 -8.61 -5.84
CA LEU A 262 33.90 -8.99 -5.76
C LEU A 262 33.35 -9.04 -7.20
N ASN A 263 33.33 -10.22 -7.79
CA ASN A 263 33.34 -10.42 -9.25
C ASN A 263 31.95 -10.54 -9.90
N LEU A 264 31.00 -9.70 -9.45
CA LEU A 264 29.62 -9.70 -9.90
C LEU A 264 29.51 -9.45 -11.43
N LYS A 265 28.86 -10.37 -12.14
CA LYS A 265 28.68 -10.37 -13.62
C LYS A 265 27.64 -9.34 -14.06
N GLY A 266 27.49 -9.14 -15.38
CA GLY A 266 26.60 -8.10 -15.94
C GLY A 266 25.10 -8.36 -15.78
N HIS A 267 24.68 -9.63 -15.72
CA HIS A 267 23.28 -10.05 -15.56
C HIS A 267 22.88 -10.33 -14.12
N GLU A 268 23.88 -10.55 -13.24
CA GLU A 268 23.68 -10.76 -11.80
C GLU A 268 23.14 -9.48 -11.14
N LYS A 269 22.33 -9.66 -10.09
CA LYS A 269 21.40 -8.64 -9.58
C LYS A 269 21.72 -8.25 -8.14
N ILE A 270 21.29 -7.04 -7.78
CA ILE A 270 21.32 -6.52 -6.41
C ILE A 270 19.87 -6.42 -5.94
N TYR A 271 19.60 -6.94 -4.75
CA TYR A 271 18.28 -7.06 -4.15
C TYR A 271 18.19 -6.14 -2.93
N PHE A 272 17.03 -5.53 -2.71
CA PHE A 272 16.74 -4.72 -1.53
C PHE A 272 15.46 -5.18 -0.82
N GLY A 273 15.48 -5.11 0.52
CA GLY A 273 14.37 -5.41 1.42
C GLY A 273 13.93 -6.88 1.53
N GLY A 274 14.37 -7.76 0.62
CA GLY A 274 14.04 -9.18 0.64
C GLY A 274 14.50 -9.88 -0.64
N LEU A 275 14.25 -11.19 -0.71
CA LEU A 275 14.52 -12.01 -1.89
C LEU A 275 13.21 -12.55 -2.50
N PRO A 276 13.16 -12.84 -3.81
CA PRO A 276 11.99 -13.45 -4.45
C PRO A 276 11.66 -14.83 -3.87
N THR A 277 10.42 -15.00 -3.40
CA THR A 277 9.90 -16.23 -2.78
C THR A 277 8.72 -16.81 -3.57
N LEU A 278 8.97 -17.18 -4.83
CA LEU A 278 7.99 -17.86 -5.70
C LEU A 278 8.16 -19.38 -5.65
N ARG A 279 7.04 -20.14 -5.69
CA ARG A 279 7.00 -21.60 -5.41
C ARG A 279 8.03 -22.44 -6.17
N ASN A 280 8.37 -22.07 -7.41
CA ASN A 280 9.35 -22.79 -8.25
C ASN A 280 10.63 -21.97 -8.54
N LEU A 281 10.76 -20.75 -7.97
CA LEU A 281 11.78 -19.75 -8.31
C LEU A 281 12.29 -19.00 -7.06
N SER A 282 12.44 -19.70 -5.94
CA SER A 282 13.14 -19.14 -4.77
C SER A 282 14.60 -18.87 -5.13
N MET A 283 15.08 -17.64 -4.93
CA MET A 283 16.50 -17.33 -5.09
C MET A 283 17.32 -18.18 -4.10
N LYS A 284 18.43 -18.77 -4.57
CA LYS A 284 19.43 -19.36 -3.66
C LYS A 284 20.20 -18.24 -2.99
N ALA A 285 20.28 -18.29 -1.67
CA ALA A 285 21.12 -17.43 -0.85
C ALA A 285 22.04 -18.28 0.03
N ARG A 286 23.07 -17.64 0.59
CA ARG A 286 23.98 -18.28 1.53
C ARG A 286 23.33 -18.54 2.90
N PRO A 287 23.58 -19.68 3.58
CA PRO A 287 22.95 -20.02 4.87
C PRO A 287 23.22 -19.01 6.01
N GLU A 288 24.33 -18.28 5.96
CA GLU A 288 24.72 -17.27 6.96
C GLU A 288 24.03 -15.91 6.80
N VAL A 289 23.16 -15.74 5.79
CA VAL A 289 22.43 -14.50 5.50
C VAL A 289 21.04 -14.57 6.15
N ASN A 290 20.68 -13.53 6.92
CA ASN A 290 19.32 -13.39 7.43
C ASN A 290 18.33 -13.16 6.27
N LEU A 291 17.40 -14.11 6.06
CA LEU A 291 16.39 -14.03 5.00
C LEU A 291 15.04 -13.45 5.48
N LYS A 292 14.95 -12.91 6.70
CA LYS A 292 13.77 -12.15 7.12
C LYS A 292 13.60 -10.91 6.22
N LYS A 293 12.37 -10.71 5.74
CA LYS A 293 11.99 -9.58 4.91
C LYS A 293 11.95 -8.28 5.73
N TYR A 294 12.25 -7.16 5.08
CA TYR A 294 12.36 -5.83 5.68
C TYR A 294 11.02 -5.10 5.68
N SER A 295 10.67 -4.52 6.83
CA SER A 295 9.62 -3.51 6.95
C SER A 295 10.26 -2.19 7.38
N GLY A 296 9.96 -1.11 6.68
CA GLY A 296 10.69 0.16 6.84
C GLY A 296 10.83 0.92 5.54
N CYS A 297 11.61 1.99 5.56
CA CYS A 297 11.81 2.88 4.41
C CYS A 297 13.26 2.95 3.99
N LEU A 298 13.51 3.03 2.67
CA LEU A 298 14.81 3.37 2.09
C LEU A 298 14.68 4.63 1.21
N LYS A 299 15.76 5.40 1.11
CA LYS A 299 15.93 6.48 0.12
C LYS A 299 17.42 6.75 -0.16
N GLU A 300 17.68 7.57 -1.18
CA GLU A 300 19.03 8.07 -1.50
C GLU A 300 20.04 6.91 -1.71
N ILE A 301 19.61 5.88 -2.45
CA ILE A 301 20.36 4.63 -2.63
C ILE A 301 21.41 4.82 -3.73
N GLU A 302 22.68 4.51 -3.44
CA GLU A 302 23.80 4.57 -4.36
C GLU A 302 24.69 3.31 -4.25
N ILE A 303 25.03 2.69 -5.38
CA ILE A 303 26.00 1.59 -5.45
C ILE A 303 27.12 1.98 -6.42
N SER A 304 28.37 1.97 -5.94
CA SER A 304 29.57 2.26 -6.73
C SER A 304 29.50 3.57 -7.52
N ARG A 305 28.98 4.66 -6.92
CA ARG A 305 28.74 5.97 -7.56
C ARG A 305 27.75 5.94 -8.71
N THR A 306 26.73 5.08 -8.57
CA THR A 306 25.55 5.03 -9.43
C THR A 306 24.31 5.12 -8.52
N PRO A 307 23.53 6.22 -8.58
CA PRO A 307 22.29 6.34 -7.81
C PRO A 307 21.19 5.46 -8.41
N TYR A 308 20.32 4.93 -7.55
CA TYR A 308 19.20 4.05 -7.91
C TYR A 308 17.89 4.59 -7.37
N ASN A 309 17.03 5.08 -8.27
CA ASN A 309 15.61 5.25 -7.96
C ASN A 309 14.92 3.88 -8.13
N ILE A 310 14.59 3.21 -7.03
CA ILE A 310 13.95 1.89 -7.08
C ILE A 310 12.58 1.95 -7.77
N LEU A 311 11.83 3.05 -7.67
CA LEU A 311 10.54 3.22 -8.34
C LEU A 311 10.65 3.35 -9.88
N SER A 312 11.86 3.58 -10.42
CA SER A 312 12.12 3.49 -11.87
C SER A 312 12.61 2.10 -12.32
N SER A 313 12.81 1.15 -11.40
CA SER A 313 13.03 -0.25 -11.77
C SER A 313 11.69 -0.92 -12.08
N PRO A 314 11.55 -1.73 -13.15
CA PRO A 314 10.33 -2.50 -13.40
C PRO A 314 10.24 -3.78 -12.54
N ASP A 315 11.31 -4.14 -11.82
CA ASP A 315 11.46 -5.43 -11.14
C ASP A 315 11.35 -5.25 -9.60
N PHE A 316 10.18 -4.83 -9.08
CA PHE A 316 9.87 -4.77 -7.64
C PHE A 316 8.48 -5.31 -7.30
N VAL A 317 8.25 -5.64 -6.02
CA VAL A 317 6.98 -6.13 -5.47
C VAL A 317 6.68 -5.42 -4.14
N GLY A 318 5.41 -5.09 -3.90
CA GLY A 318 4.89 -4.57 -2.61
C GLY A 318 5.22 -3.12 -2.25
N LEU A 319 6.20 -2.49 -2.92
CA LEU A 319 6.68 -1.15 -2.56
C LEU A 319 5.59 -0.08 -2.61
N THR A 320 5.56 0.76 -1.57
CA THR A 320 4.78 2.00 -1.53
C THR A 320 5.72 3.19 -1.75
N LYS A 321 5.28 4.20 -2.51
CA LYS A 321 6.03 5.47 -2.68
C LYS A 321 5.92 6.31 -1.40
N GLY A 322 7.01 6.98 -1.02
CA GLY A 322 7.09 7.77 0.19
C GLY A 322 7.49 6.95 1.41
N CYS A 323 7.30 7.50 2.60
CA CYS A 323 7.59 6.82 3.87
C CYS A 323 6.64 7.30 4.97
N THR A 324 5.53 6.58 5.14
CA THR A 324 4.56 6.80 6.22
C THR A 324 4.61 5.60 7.18
N LEU A 325 5.62 5.58 8.04
CA LEU A 325 5.67 4.76 9.26
C LEU A 325 4.84 5.38 10.41
N GLU A 326 3.84 6.20 10.07
CA GLU A 326 2.95 6.83 11.03
C GLU A 326 1.91 5.83 11.54
N ASN A 327 1.62 5.85 12.84
CA ASN A 327 0.46 5.17 13.42
C ASN A 327 0.56 3.63 13.33
N ILE A 328 1.54 3.05 14.02
CA ILE A 328 1.76 1.60 14.14
C ILE A 328 1.07 1.07 15.40
N TYR A 329 0.02 0.27 15.22
CA TYR A 329 -0.79 -0.26 16.32
C TYR A 329 -0.61 -1.76 16.57
N THR A 330 0.50 -2.34 16.13
CA THR A 330 0.82 -3.78 16.28
C THR A 330 2.25 -3.92 16.75
N VAL A 331 2.48 -4.77 17.75
CA VAL A 331 3.81 -5.16 18.21
C VAL A 331 3.81 -6.66 18.49
N SER A 332 4.92 -7.34 18.20
CA SER A 332 5.12 -8.73 18.61
C SER A 332 6.38 -8.91 19.44
N PHE A 333 6.32 -9.90 20.33
CA PHE A 333 7.37 -10.27 21.26
C PHE A 333 7.77 -11.72 20.94
N PRO A 334 8.70 -11.94 19.99
CA PRO A 334 9.21 -13.27 19.64
C PRO A 334 10.24 -13.80 20.64
N LYS A 335 10.60 -12.99 21.64
CA LYS A 335 11.45 -13.30 22.80
C LYS A 335 10.98 -12.45 23.98
N GLN A 336 11.44 -12.77 25.18
CA GLN A 336 11.21 -11.95 26.37
C GLN A 336 11.69 -10.51 26.14
N GLY A 337 10.79 -9.54 26.32
CA GLY A 337 11.01 -8.14 25.96
C GLY A 337 9.99 -7.22 26.61
N PHE A 338 10.00 -5.95 26.23
CA PHE A 338 9.00 -4.96 26.63
C PHE A 338 8.96 -3.79 25.64
N LEU A 339 7.85 -3.07 25.65
CA LEU A 339 7.68 -1.78 24.98
C LEU A 339 7.20 -0.76 26.02
N GLU A 340 8.00 0.27 26.31
CA GLU A 340 7.59 1.39 27.19
C GLU A 340 6.89 2.47 26.36
N MET A 341 5.69 2.84 26.78
CA MET A 341 4.84 3.85 26.16
C MET A 341 4.76 5.13 27.02
N PRO A 342 4.41 6.28 26.42
CA PRO A 342 4.07 7.48 27.17
C PRO A 342 3.02 7.19 28.25
N PRO A 343 3.16 7.73 29.48
CA PRO A 343 2.34 7.33 30.61
C PRO A 343 0.91 7.88 30.50
N VAL A 344 -0.08 7.00 30.67
CA VAL A 344 -1.51 7.36 30.71
C VAL A 344 -2.11 7.00 32.06
N SER A 345 -2.64 8.00 32.78
CA SER A 345 -3.36 7.81 34.04
C SER A 345 -4.64 7.00 33.84
N PHE A 346 -5.04 6.27 34.88
CA PHE A 346 -6.26 5.46 34.88
C PHE A 346 -7.29 6.09 35.82
N ASP A 347 -8.21 6.85 35.24
CA ASP A 347 -9.07 7.81 35.91
C ASP A 347 -10.55 7.42 35.77
N VAL A 348 -11.46 8.09 36.48
CA VAL A 348 -12.90 7.78 36.35
C VAL A 348 -13.38 8.24 34.97
N GLY A 349 -13.90 7.30 34.18
CA GLY A 349 -14.18 7.46 32.76
C GLY A 349 -13.13 6.84 31.84
N THR A 350 -12.03 6.28 32.36
CA THR A 350 -11.02 5.62 31.52
C THR A 350 -11.52 4.30 30.96
N GLU A 351 -11.45 4.19 29.64
CA GLU A 351 -11.66 2.96 28.86
C GLU A 351 -10.32 2.53 28.26
N ILE A 352 -9.93 1.27 28.48
CA ILE A 352 -8.80 0.61 27.82
C ILE A 352 -9.35 -0.54 26.99
N ASN A 353 -9.09 -0.53 25.69
CA ASN A 353 -9.32 -1.67 24.80
C ASN A 353 -7.96 -2.14 24.24
N LEU A 354 -7.78 -3.45 24.06
CA LEU A 354 -6.64 -4.04 23.35
C LEU A 354 -7.00 -5.39 22.75
N SER A 355 -6.25 -5.82 21.74
CA SER A 355 -6.30 -7.16 21.16
C SER A 355 -4.96 -7.88 21.37
N PHE A 356 -4.96 -9.20 21.54
CA PHE A 356 -3.75 -10.00 21.66
C PHE A 356 -3.90 -11.41 21.06
N SER A 357 -2.77 -12.06 20.79
CA SER A 357 -2.67 -13.48 20.41
C SER A 357 -1.41 -14.07 21.03
N THR A 358 -1.51 -15.28 21.59
CA THR A 358 -0.37 -16.03 22.11
C THR A 358 -0.66 -17.54 22.09
N LYS A 359 0.41 -18.35 22.09
CA LYS A 359 0.36 -19.80 22.35
C LYS A 359 0.87 -20.16 23.75
N ASN A 360 1.21 -19.17 24.59
CA ASN A 360 1.80 -19.32 25.92
C ASN A 360 0.74 -19.06 27.03
N GLU A 361 0.70 -19.90 28.06
CA GLU A 361 -0.35 -19.86 29.09
C GLU A 361 -0.19 -18.74 30.14
N SER A 362 0.94 -18.02 30.15
CA SER A 362 1.21 -16.92 31.07
C SER A 362 2.03 -15.81 30.40
N GLY A 363 1.77 -14.54 30.73
CA GLY A 363 2.49 -13.39 30.15
C GLY A 363 1.91 -12.03 30.54
N ILE A 364 2.76 -11.02 30.76
CA ILE A 364 2.34 -9.64 31.06
C ILE A 364 1.94 -8.91 29.77
N ILE A 365 0.65 -8.62 29.59
CA ILE A 365 0.12 -7.96 28.39
C ILE A 365 0.26 -6.43 28.50
N LEU A 366 -0.19 -5.84 29.62
CA LEU A 366 -0.16 -4.40 29.87
C LEU A 366 0.13 -4.12 31.35
N PHE A 367 0.99 -3.14 31.64
CA PHE A 367 1.31 -2.73 33.01
C PHE A 367 1.56 -1.22 33.13
N GLY A 368 0.72 -0.52 33.89
CA GLY A 368 0.88 0.90 34.23
C GLY A 368 1.23 1.09 35.70
N SER A 369 2.30 1.81 36.03
CA SER A 369 2.78 2.01 37.40
C SER A 369 3.15 3.46 37.73
N SER A 370 2.94 3.85 38.99
CA SER A 370 3.41 5.14 39.56
C SER A 370 4.94 5.26 39.73
N GLY A 371 5.70 4.20 39.43
CA GLY A 371 7.15 4.24 39.18
C GLY A 371 8.09 4.38 40.38
N THR A 372 7.58 4.52 41.62
CA THR A 372 8.40 4.77 42.81
C THR A 372 8.96 3.47 43.43
N VAL A 373 10.01 2.90 42.82
CA VAL A 373 10.72 1.74 43.39
C VAL A 373 11.45 2.17 44.66
N VAL A 374 10.96 1.75 45.84
CA VAL A 374 11.64 1.97 47.12
C VAL A 374 12.69 0.88 47.33
N PRO A 375 14.00 1.18 47.35
CA PRO A 375 15.02 0.16 47.53
C PRO A 375 14.90 -0.51 48.90
N PRO A 376 15.10 -1.84 49.01
CA PRO A 376 15.14 -2.51 50.30
C PRO A 376 16.35 -2.01 51.10
N ARG A 377 16.13 -1.09 52.06
CA ARG A 377 17.17 -0.55 52.94
C ARG A 377 18.04 -1.69 53.50
N ARG A 378 19.27 -1.81 52.99
CA ARG A 378 20.27 -2.77 53.48
C ARG A 378 20.38 -2.62 55.00
N LYS A 379 20.18 -3.70 55.76
CA LYS A 379 20.40 -3.70 57.21
C LYS A 379 21.88 -3.40 57.49
N ARG A 380 22.20 -2.15 57.86
CA ARG A 380 23.53 -1.77 58.33
C ARG A 380 23.83 -2.58 59.59
N ARG A 381 24.81 -3.49 59.51
CA ARG A 381 25.19 -4.44 60.57
C ARG A 381 25.94 -3.71 61.69
N ASN A 382 25.22 -2.95 62.51
CA ASN A 382 25.75 -2.39 63.76
C ASN A 382 25.58 -3.39 64.91
N THR A 383 26.60 -3.47 65.76
CA THR A 383 26.67 -4.31 66.95
C THR A 383 26.02 -3.64 68.16
N GLY A 384 25.44 -4.42 69.06
CA GLY A 384 25.21 -4.01 70.45
C GLY A 384 23.77 -4.01 70.97
N ARG A 385 23.61 -4.58 72.17
CA ARG A 385 22.49 -4.53 73.14
C ARG A 385 21.13 -5.15 72.76
N LYS A 386 20.53 -5.77 73.78
CA LYS A 386 19.25 -6.51 73.75
C LYS A 386 18.08 -5.58 74.10
N THR A 387 16.92 -5.76 73.47
CA THR A 387 15.59 -5.35 73.97
C THR A 387 14.47 -6.09 73.21
N ALA A 388 13.25 -6.09 73.76
CA ALA A 388 12.17 -7.02 73.37
C ALA A 388 11.52 -6.76 71.98
N PRO A 389 10.94 -7.79 71.33
CA PRO A 389 10.34 -7.67 70.01
C PRO A 389 8.95 -7.02 70.03
N SER A 390 8.84 -5.78 69.55
CA SER A 390 7.53 -5.14 69.32
C SER A 390 6.89 -5.65 68.02
N LYS A 391 5.63 -6.13 68.10
CA LYS A 391 4.84 -6.62 66.96
C LYS A 391 4.35 -5.48 66.05
N ARG A 392 5.26 -4.81 65.33
CA ARG A 392 4.87 -3.85 64.27
C ARG A 392 4.61 -4.59 62.95
N LYS A 393 3.32 -4.76 62.60
CA LYS A 393 2.88 -5.19 61.26
C LYS A 393 3.61 -4.33 60.22
N ARG A 394 4.38 -4.98 59.34
CA ARG A 394 5.11 -4.31 58.25
C ARG A 394 4.10 -3.81 57.22
N ARG A 395 3.65 -2.55 57.35
CA ARG A 395 2.97 -1.83 56.26
C ARG A 395 3.89 -1.91 55.03
N GLN A 396 3.49 -2.70 54.04
CA GLN A 396 3.98 -2.50 52.68
C GLN A 396 3.21 -1.28 52.17
N THR A 397 3.90 -0.16 51.97
CA THR A 397 3.37 0.94 51.16
C THR A 397 3.37 0.44 49.72
N GLY A 398 2.21 0.01 49.23
CA GLY A 398 2.07 -0.48 47.87
C GLY A 398 2.27 0.66 46.87
N GLN A 399 2.73 0.31 45.68
CA GLN A 399 2.66 1.22 44.54
C GLN A 399 1.23 1.24 44.00
N ALA A 400 0.78 2.39 43.52
CA ALA A 400 -0.41 2.44 42.68
C ALA A 400 -0.04 1.93 41.28
N TYR A 401 -0.83 0.98 40.76
CA TYR A 401 -0.60 0.34 39.45
C TYR A 401 -1.89 -0.28 38.91
N TYR A 402 -1.94 -0.53 37.59
CA TYR A 402 -2.86 -1.48 36.97
C TYR A 402 -2.09 -2.49 36.11
N ALA A 403 -2.61 -3.70 35.97
CA ALA A 403 -1.99 -4.78 35.19
C ALA A 403 -3.03 -5.65 34.50
N VAL A 404 -2.71 -6.11 33.29
CA VAL A 404 -3.45 -7.11 32.51
C VAL A 404 -2.46 -8.19 32.11
N PHE A 405 -2.73 -9.44 32.49
CA PHE A 405 -1.79 -10.54 32.25
C PHE A 405 -2.50 -11.90 32.20
N LEU A 406 -1.87 -12.86 31.53
CA LEU A 406 -2.23 -14.28 31.60
C LEU A 406 -1.50 -14.97 32.74
N ASN A 407 -2.19 -15.86 33.45
CA ASN A 407 -1.67 -16.64 34.57
C ASN A 407 -2.26 -18.07 34.54
N ARG A 408 -1.53 -19.02 33.94
CA ARG A 408 -1.95 -20.42 33.75
C ARG A 408 -3.32 -20.53 33.09
N GLY A 409 -3.44 -19.92 31.91
CA GLY A 409 -4.63 -19.95 31.05
C GLY A 409 -5.84 -19.13 31.53
N ARG A 410 -5.67 -18.29 32.55
CA ARG A 410 -6.67 -17.31 33.01
C ARG A 410 -6.21 -15.90 32.69
N LEU A 411 -7.14 -15.03 32.30
CA LEU A 411 -6.86 -13.59 32.23
C LEU A 411 -7.09 -12.97 33.61
N GLU A 412 -6.09 -12.27 34.13
CA GLU A 412 -6.12 -11.61 35.43
C GLU A 412 -5.89 -10.11 35.24
N VAL A 413 -6.84 -9.29 35.72
CA VAL A 413 -6.78 -7.83 35.70
C VAL A 413 -6.67 -7.35 37.15
N HIS A 414 -5.57 -6.67 37.48
CA HIS A 414 -5.28 -6.16 38.82
C HIS A 414 -5.26 -4.64 38.83
N ILE A 415 -5.89 -4.02 39.84
CA ILE A 415 -5.89 -2.58 40.09
C ILE A 415 -5.53 -2.32 41.56
N SER A 416 -4.48 -1.51 41.77
CA SER A 416 -3.95 -1.13 43.08
C SER A 416 -3.95 0.39 43.23
N THR A 417 -4.50 0.87 44.34
CA THR A 417 -4.35 2.27 44.81
C THR A 417 -3.14 2.45 45.73
N GLY A 418 -2.35 1.41 45.97
CA GLY A 418 -1.15 1.42 46.83
C GLY A 418 -1.42 1.36 48.34
N ILE A 419 -2.67 1.53 48.79
CA ILE A 419 -3.04 1.59 50.22
C ILE A 419 -3.52 0.22 50.75
N GLN A 420 -4.06 -0.63 49.89
CA GLN A 420 -4.65 -1.94 50.22
C GLN A 420 -4.17 -3.03 49.24
N ASP A 421 -4.58 -4.28 49.47
CA ASP A 421 -4.38 -5.37 48.51
C ASP A 421 -5.06 -5.05 47.16
N PRO A 422 -4.51 -5.50 46.02
CA PRO A 422 -5.06 -5.18 44.71
C PRO A 422 -6.45 -5.80 44.50
N HIS A 423 -7.38 -4.96 44.03
CA HIS A 423 -8.67 -5.41 43.51
C HIS A 423 -8.42 -6.15 42.20
N ARG A 424 -9.07 -7.31 42.04
CA ARG A 424 -8.82 -8.19 40.91
C ARG A 424 -10.10 -8.70 40.27
N ILE A 425 -10.06 -8.87 38.96
CA ILE A 425 -10.97 -9.72 38.20
C ILE A 425 -10.14 -10.86 37.61
N THR A 426 -10.69 -12.08 37.61
CA THR A 426 -10.04 -13.29 37.10
C THR A 426 -11.00 -14.04 36.19
N ILE A 427 -10.86 -13.84 34.89
CA ILE A 427 -11.70 -14.45 33.88
C ILE A 427 -11.10 -15.82 33.53
N ARG A 428 -11.95 -16.85 33.61
CA ARG A 428 -11.68 -18.18 33.06
C ARG A 428 -12.48 -18.30 31.76
N PRO A 429 -11.91 -18.84 30.68
CA PRO A 429 -12.65 -19.06 29.46
C PRO A 429 -13.79 -20.07 29.69
N GLU A 430 -14.99 -19.78 29.19
CA GLU A 430 -16.12 -20.72 29.26
C GLU A 430 -16.02 -21.83 28.19
N ALA A 431 -15.32 -21.59 27.07
CA ALA A 431 -15.15 -22.57 25.98
C ALA A 431 -13.77 -22.55 25.29
N VAL A 432 -13.26 -21.38 24.86
CA VAL A 432 -12.03 -21.25 24.05
C VAL A 432 -10.87 -20.72 24.90
N LYS A 433 -9.71 -21.35 24.86
CA LYS A 433 -8.56 -20.95 25.70
C LYS A 433 -7.90 -19.68 25.16
N PHE A 434 -7.66 -18.69 26.04
CA PHE A 434 -6.94 -17.44 25.74
C PHE A 434 -5.45 -17.57 25.30
N HIS A 435 -5.01 -18.78 24.93
CA HIS A 435 -3.64 -19.09 24.51
C HIS A 435 -3.63 -20.14 23.37
N ASP A 436 -4.68 -20.18 22.56
CA ASP A 436 -4.82 -21.10 21.42
C ASP A 436 -4.13 -20.60 20.13
N GLY A 437 -3.55 -19.39 20.16
CA GLY A 437 -2.95 -18.70 19.03
C GLY A 437 -3.89 -17.77 18.26
N ARG A 438 -5.19 -17.75 18.58
CA ARG A 438 -6.18 -16.87 17.94
C ARG A 438 -6.14 -15.46 18.52
N ALA A 439 -6.90 -14.57 17.89
CA ALA A 439 -7.12 -13.22 18.37
C ALA A 439 -8.14 -13.21 19.50
N HIS A 440 -7.77 -12.59 20.62
CA HIS A 440 -8.66 -12.25 21.73
C HIS A 440 -8.64 -10.74 21.98
N SER A 441 -9.74 -10.21 22.49
CA SER A 441 -9.95 -8.80 22.78
C SER A 441 -10.20 -8.60 24.28
N VAL A 442 -9.72 -7.49 24.86
CA VAL A 442 -9.91 -7.16 26.28
C VAL A 442 -10.37 -5.71 26.38
N ARG A 443 -11.53 -5.52 27.02
CA ARG A 443 -12.16 -4.23 27.26
C ARG A 443 -12.28 -3.98 28.75
N ILE A 444 -11.70 -2.88 29.23
CA ILE A 444 -11.65 -2.48 30.64
C ILE A 444 -12.23 -1.07 30.76
N GLU A 445 -13.24 -0.88 31.59
CA GLU A 445 -13.92 0.40 31.77
C GLU A 445 -13.97 0.78 33.25
N ARG A 446 -13.38 1.92 33.62
CA ARG A 446 -13.43 2.46 34.99
C ARG A 446 -14.60 3.44 35.12
N SER A 447 -15.66 3.00 35.79
CA SER A 447 -16.77 3.87 36.21
C SER A 447 -16.59 4.37 37.65
N LYS A 448 -17.59 5.06 38.18
CA LYS A 448 -17.58 5.57 39.56
C LYS A 448 -17.74 4.41 40.56
N GLY A 449 -16.79 4.26 41.48
CA GLY A 449 -16.78 3.22 42.52
C GLY A 449 -16.57 1.77 42.05
N MET A 450 -16.28 1.53 40.76
CA MET A 450 -15.98 0.18 40.25
C MET A 450 -15.18 0.21 38.94
N PHE A 451 -14.71 -0.96 38.52
CA PHE A 451 -14.29 -1.20 37.14
C PHE A 451 -14.99 -2.45 36.60
N THR A 452 -15.14 -2.51 35.29
CA THR A 452 -15.60 -3.70 34.57
C THR A 452 -14.52 -4.22 33.63
N VAL A 453 -14.53 -5.53 33.38
CA VAL A 453 -13.71 -6.21 32.38
C VAL A 453 -14.60 -7.11 31.54
N GLN A 454 -14.43 -7.03 30.23
CA GLN A 454 -14.99 -7.93 29.23
C GLN A 454 -13.83 -8.52 28.41
N VAL A 455 -13.98 -9.77 27.97
CA VAL A 455 -13.06 -10.44 27.05
C VAL A 455 -13.91 -11.00 25.93
N ASP A 456 -13.59 -10.67 24.68
CA ASP A 456 -14.42 -11.03 23.52
C ASP A 456 -15.91 -10.69 23.76
N GLU A 457 -16.83 -11.56 23.35
CA GLU A 457 -18.27 -11.41 23.59
C GLU A 457 -18.74 -12.15 24.86
N ASP A 458 -17.82 -12.49 25.79
CA ASP A 458 -18.17 -13.09 27.09
C ASP A 458 -18.83 -12.08 28.05
N LYS A 459 -19.45 -12.61 29.10
CA LYS A 459 -20.20 -11.84 30.11
C LYS A 459 -19.28 -10.85 30.85
N VAL A 460 -19.61 -9.56 30.78
CA VAL A 460 -18.93 -8.48 31.51
C VAL A 460 -18.88 -8.78 33.02
N GLN A 461 -17.68 -8.73 33.60
CA GLN A 461 -17.47 -8.88 35.05
C GLN A 461 -17.21 -7.51 35.69
N SER A 462 -17.73 -7.28 36.90
CA SER A 462 -17.64 -6.00 37.61
C SER A 462 -17.03 -6.14 39.01
N GLN A 463 -16.10 -5.27 39.38
CA GLN A 463 -15.45 -5.27 40.70
C GLN A 463 -15.41 -3.86 41.30
N ARG A 464 -15.89 -3.74 42.55
CA ARG A 464 -15.91 -2.46 43.28
C ARG A 464 -14.49 -1.96 43.60
N LEU A 465 -14.32 -0.64 43.53
CA LEU A 465 -13.12 0.09 43.96
C LEU A 465 -13.50 1.02 45.13
N PRO A 466 -12.69 1.10 46.20
CA PRO A 466 -13.03 1.84 47.42
C PRO A 466 -12.81 3.36 47.30
N ALA A 467 -12.24 3.86 46.20
CA ALA A 467 -12.01 5.27 45.98
C ALA A 467 -12.02 5.64 44.48
N ASP A 468 -12.59 6.80 44.17
CA ASP A 468 -12.60 7.42 42.84
C ASP A 468 -11.29 8.15 42.50
N GLN A 469 -10.25 8.03 43.34
CA GLN A 469 -8.97 8.72 43.12
C GLN A 469 -8.26 8.25 41.83
N PRO A 470 -7.67 9.17 41.05
CA PRO A 470 -6.95 8.84 39.82
C PRO A 470 -5.71 7.98 40.11
N ILE A 471 -5.45 6.97 39.28
CA ILE A 471 -4.21 6.18 39.37
C ILE A 471 -3.20 6.81 38.42
N SER A 472 -2.38 7.71 38.97
CA SER A 472 -1.30 8.38 38.24
C SER A 472 -0.22 7.36 37.86
N VAL A 473 -0.10 7.14 36.55
CA VAL A 473 0.97 6.35 35.94
C VAL A 473 2.15 7.25 35.60
N ARG A 474 3.37 6.74 35.76
CA ARG A 474 4.63 7.36 35.30
C ARG A 474 5.41 6.49 34.33
N LYS A 475 5.09 5.19 34.28
CA LYS A 475 5.67 4.19 33.38
C LYS A 475 4.55 3.26 32.91
N LEU A 476 4.31 3.21 31.61
CA LEU A 476 3.36 2.31 30.97
C LEU A 476 4.14 1.33 30.10
N PHE A 477 3.93 0.03 30.27
CA PHE A 477 4.60 -1.01 29.50
C PHE A 477 3.60 -1.95 28.83
N VAL A 478 3.96 -2.41 27.63
CA VAL A 478 3.26 -3.42 26.83
C VAL A 478 4.19 -4.64 26.67
N GLY A 479 3.63 -5.84 26.77
CA GLY A 479 4.34 -7.12 26.56
C GLY A 479 5.32 -7.55 27.67
N GLY A 480 5.68 -6.69 28.61
CA GLY A 480 6.61 -7.02 29.68
C GLY A 480 6.93 -5.83 30.57
N THR A 481 8.05 -5.89 31.28
CA THR A 481 8.57 -4.79 32.10
C THR A 481 10.10 -4.80 32.11
N SER A 482 10.74 -3.64 32.09
CA SER A 482 12.18 -3.54 32.39
C SER A 482 12.50 -4.14 33.78
N SER A 483 13.69 -4.74 33.91
CA SER A 483 14.08 -5.56 35.07
C SER A 483 14.02 -4.85 36.44
N GLU A 484 14.04 -3.52 36.45
CA GLU A 484 13.92 -2.69 37.65
C GLU A 484 12.49 -2.63 38.22
N PHE A 485 11.47 -2.91 37.41
CA PHE A 485 10.05 -2.67 37.73
C PHE A 485 9.26 -3.93 38.12
N HIS A 486 9.94 -5.03 38.46
CA HIS A 486 9.35 -6.28 38.95
C HIS A 486 8.55 -6.09 40.26
N THR A 487 7.28 -5.70 40.15
CA THR A 487 6.39 -5.55 41.31
C THR A 487 6.04 -6.90 41.93
N VAL A 488 5.85 -6.92 43.25
CA VAL A 488 5.60 -8.14 44.05
C VAL A 488 4.52 -9.08 43.48
N PRO A 489 3.36 -8.60 42.96
CA PRO A 489 2.32 -9.49 42.43
C PRO A 489 2.60 -9.99 41.00
N LEU A 490 3.43 -9.31 40.20
CA LEU A 490 3.78 -9.72 38.83
C LEU A 490 5.11 -10.48 38.73
N ARG A 491 5.92 -10.50 39.79
CA ARG A 491 7.28 -11.09 39.83
C ARG A 491 7.38 -12.56 39.37
N ASN A 492 6.28 -13.31 39.36
CA ASN A 492 6.22 -14.71 38.95
C ASN A 492 5.56 -14.92 37.57
N ILE A 493 5.15 -13.85 36.88
CA ILE A 493 4.58 -13.88 35.53
C ILE A 493 5.71 -13.50 34.55
N PRO A 494 5.97 -14.27 33.48
CA PRO A 494 6.99 -13.93 32.51
C PRO A 494 6.56 -12.72 31.65
N PRO A 495 7.50 -12.07 30.94
CA PRO A 495 7.16 -11.27 29.76
C PRO A 495 6.29 -12.09 28.79
N PHE A 496 5.34 -11.42 28.14
CA PHE A 496 4.45 -12.00 27.16
C PHE A 496 5.21 -12.36 25.87
N GLU A 497 4.74 -13.41 25.22
CA GLU A 497 5.28 -13.94 23.96
C GLU A 497 4.11 -14.09 22.99
N GLY A 498 4.20 -13.53 21.79
CA GLY A 498 3.07 -13.44 20.85
C GLY A 498 2.90 -12.04 20.28
N CYS A 499 1.67 -11.61 20.02
CA CYS A 499 1.34 -10.30 19.46
C CYS A 499 0.33 -9.52 20.32
N ILE A 500 0.48 -8.19 20.34
CA ILE A 500 -0.46 -7.24 20.95
C ILE A 500 -0.75 -6.14 19.93
N TRP A 501 -2.03 -5.78 19.75
CA TRP A 501 -2.44 -4.73 18.83
C TRP A 501 -3.70 -4.00 19.31
N ASN A 502 -4.11 -2.95 18.59
CA ASN A 502 -5.29 -2.13 18.91
C ASN A 502 -5.33 -1.59 20.35
N LEU A 503 -4.17 -1.30 20.98
CA LEU A 503 -4.18 -0.65 22.29
C LEU A 503 -4.78 0.76 22.15
N VAL A 504 -5.94 0.97 22.76
CA VAL A 504 -6.70 2.22 22.76
C VAL A 504 -6.97 2.59 24.21
N ILE A 505 -6.62 3.81 24.60
CA ILE A 505 -6.90 4.34 25.94
C ILE A 505 -7.67 5.65 25.77
N ASN A 506 -8.79 5.82 26.50
CA ASN A 506 -9.65 7.00 26.41
C ASN A 506 -10.07 7.33 24.96
N ALA A 507 -10.51 6.31 24.21
CA ALA A 507 -10.81 6.36 22.77
C ALA A 507 -9.65 6.83 21.85
N THR A 508 -8.42 6.94 22.36
CA THR A 508 -7.23 7.35 21.62
C THR A 508 -6.36 6.11 21.35
N PRO A 509 -6.16 5.70 20.09
CA PRO A 509 -5.24 4.62 19.73
C PRO A 509 -3.78 4.99 20.05
N MET A 510 -3.09 4.15 20.83
CA MET A 510 -1.69 4.33 21.20
C MET A 510 -0.78 3.94 20.03
N ASP A 511 -0.05 4.88 19.45
CA ASP A 511 0.93 4.59 18.40
C ASP A 511 2.22 4.01 19.02
N PHE A 512 2.53 2.74 18.74
CA PHE A 512 3.75 2.08 19.22
C PHE A 512 5.03 2.66 18.59
N ALA A 513 4.94 3.51 17.56
CA ALA A 513 6.06 4.32 17.10
C ALA A 513 6.45 5.41 18.12
N GLU A 514 5.52 5.94 18.92
CA GLU A 514 5.75 6.96 19.97
C GLU A 514 6.32 6.39 21.28
N HIS A 515 6.94 5.21 21.21
CA HIS A 515 7.59 4.55 22.33
C HIS A 515 8.68 5.40 23.01
N VAL A 516 8.88 5.16 24.32
CA VAL A 516 9.94 5.77 25.13
C VAL A 516 11.21 4.90 25.12
N ALA A 517 11.04 3.59 25.14
CA ALA A 517 12.11 2.58 25.09
C ALA A 517 11.52 1.21 24.72
N PHE A 518 12.31 0.31 24.15
CA PHE A 518 11.88 -1.06 23.89
C PHE A 518 13.04 -2.06 23.93
N GLU A 519 12.73 -3.33 24.17
CA GLU A 519 13.67 -4.45 24.10
C GLU A 519 12.98 -5.67 23.51
N ASN A 520 13.62 -6.35 22.54
CA ASN A 520 13.13 -7.58 21.88
C ASN A 520 11.69 -7.51 21.32
N ALA A 521 11.21 -6.32 20.97
CA ALA A 521 9.89 -6.08 20.40
C ALA A 521 10.01 -5.79 18.89
N ASP A 522 9.34 -6.58 18.05
CA ASP A 522 9.21 -6.33 16.62
C ASP A 522 7.92 -5.51 16.37
N ILE A 523 8.08 -4.18 16.32
CA ILE A 523 7.00 -3.20 16.11
C ILE A 523 6.58 -3.20 14.63
N GLY A 524 5.27 -3.20 14.37
CA GLY A 524 4.67 -3.20 13.03
C GLY A 524 4.43 -4.57 12.41
N GLN A 525 4.86 -5.66 13.05
CA GLN A 525 4.72 -7.03 12.54
C GLN A 525 4.12 -7.98 13.58
N CYS A 526 3.35 -8.95 13.10
CA CYS A 526 2.87 -10.08 13.89
C CYS A 526 3.04 -11.39 13.10
N PRO A 527 4.12 -12.17 13.32
CA PRO A 527 4.39 -13.40 12.58
C PRO A 527 3.53 -14.60 13.04
N PHE A 528 2.69 -14.44 14.07
CA PHE A 528 1.86 -15.51 14.66
C PHE A 528 0.44 -15.59 14.10
N LEU A 529 0.03 -14.64 13.24
CA LEU A 529 -1.24 -14.71 12.52
C LEU A 529 -1.14 -15.71 11.36
N GLU A 530 -1.32 -16.99 11.68
CA GLU A 530 -1.60 -18.02 10.66
C GLU A 530 -2.84 -17.60 9.85
N PRO A 531 -2.76 -17.51 8.50
CA PRO A 531 -3.95 -17.37 7.68
C PRO A 531 -4.82 -18.61 7.89
N GLU A 532 -6.13 -18.45 8.11
CA GLU A 532 -7.01 -19.62 8.17
C GLU A 532 -6.91 -20.38 6.84
N ALA A 533 -6.42 -21.62 6.92
CA ALA A 533 -6.30 -22.48 5.76
C ALA A 533 -7.70 -22.68 5.17
N ARG A 534 -7.92 -22.22 3.94
CA ARG A 534 -9.16 -22.52 3.24
C ARG A 534 -9.35 -24.05 3.25
N PRO A 535 -10.53 -24.59 3.63
CA PRO A 535 -10.85 -25.94 3.20
C PRO A 535 -10.71 -25.97 1.66
N PRO A 536 -10.23 -27.07 1.05
CA PRO A 536 -10.22 -27.19 -0.39
C PRO A 536 -11.61 -26.86 -0.95
N GLU A 537 -11.68 -25.96 -1.91
CA GLU A 537 -12.87 -25.85 -2.75
C GLU A 537 -13.03 -27.22 -3.43
N GLU A 538 -14.22 -27.83 -3.37
CA GLU A 538 -14.47 -29.11 -4.05
C GLU A 538 -14.38 -28.85 -5.56
N GLU A 539 -13.22 -29.14 -6.16
CA GLU A 539 -13.01 -29.02 -7.60
C GLU A 539 -14.04 -29.88 -8.34
N ASP A 540 -14.72 -29.28 -9.33
CA ASP A 540 -15.68 -29.98 -10.18
C ASP A 540 -15.02 -31.23 -10.79
N LYS A 541 -15.62 -32.39 -10.53
CA LYS A 541 -15.00 -33.69 -10.79
C LYS A 541 -14.65 -33.84 -12.27
N PRO A 542 -13.38 -34.05 -12.65
CA PRO A 542 -13.01 -34.30 -14.04
C PRO A 542 -13.64 -35.62 -14.50
N VAL A 543 -14.51 -35.56 -15.50
CA VAL A 543 -15.20 -36.73 -16.05
C VAL A 543 -14.23 -37.55 -16.90
N HIS A 544 -13.56 -38.47 -16.23
CA HIS A 544 -13.03 -39.74 -16.71
C HIS A 544 -12.52 -39.78 -18.17
N SER A 545 -11.27 -39.39 -18.39
CA SER A 545 -10.51 -39.80 -19.58
C SER A 545 -10.13 -41.28 -19.48
N THR A 546 -11.02 -42.18 -19.92
CA THR A 546 -10.68 -43.60 -20.09
C THR A 546 -9.63 -43.78 -21.18
N VAL A 547 -8.52 -44.45 -20.85
CA VAL A 547 -7.52 -44.88 -21.84
C VAL A 547 -8.16 -45.95 -22.72
N LEU A 548 -8.17 -45.73 -24.03
CA LEU A 548 -8.48 -46.76 -25.02
C LEU A 548 -7.18 -47.29 -25.64
N ILE A 549 -6.96 -48.59 -25.47
CA ILE A 549 -5.86 -49.34 -26.07
C ILE A 549 -6.18 -49.58 -27.55
N GLN A 550 -5.14 -49.67 -28.40
CA GLN A 550 -5.26 -49.94 -29.83
C GLN A 550 -5.99 -51.28 -30.11
N PRO A 551 -6.95 -51.30 -31.05
CA PRO A 551 -7.37 -52.50 -31.74
C PRO A 551 -6.83 -52.55 -33.18
N GLU A 552 -6.36 -53.71 -33.60
CA GLU A 552 -6.13 -54.08 -35.01
C GLU A 552 -6.48 -55.59 -35.15
N PRO A 553 -6.74 -56.11 -36.36
CA PRO A 553 -8.06 -55.98 -36.98
C PRO A 553 -8.69 -57.35 -37.30
N ASP A 554 -10.00 -57.40 -37.59
CA ASP A 554 -10.51 -58.46 -38.48
C ASP A 554 -11.81 -58.11 -39.23
N ARG A 555 -11.74 -58.33 -40.55
CA ARG A 555 -12.77 -58.68 -41.55
C ARG A 555 -14.15 -58.02 -41.58
N GLU A 556 -14.40 -57.39 -42.73
CA GLU A 556 -15.73 -57.18 -43.32
C GLU A 556 -16.39 -58.51 -43.76
N LYS A 557 -17.73 -58.58 -43.70
CA LYS A 557 -18.58 -58.96 -44.85
C LYS A 557 -20.09 -58.76 -44.61
N GLU A 558 -20.73 -58.11 -45.58
CA GLU A 558 -22.13 -58.26 -46.07
C GLU A 558 -23.25 -58.54 -45.03
N THR A 559 -24.26 -57.67 -44.88
CA THR A 559 -25.39 -57.60 -45.84
C THR A 559 -26.22 -56.30 -45.72
N ALA A 560 -27.10 -56.03 -46.69
CA ALA A 560 -27.92 -54.80 -46.86
C ALA A 560 -29.42 -55.04 -46.49
N GLU A 561 -30.36 -54.07 -46.47
CA GLU A 561 -30.33 -52.64 -46.87
C GLU A 561 -30.63 -51.65 -45.68
N THR A 562 -31.65 -50.77 -45.56
CA THR A 562 -32.92 -50.49 -46.30
C THR A 562 -33.40 -49.04 -46.07
N TYR A 563 -34.18 -48.47 -47.00
CA TYR A 563 -34.79 -47.10 -47.01
C TYR A 563 -36.22 -47.16 -47.64
N PRO A 564 -37.09 -46.11 -47.77
CA PRO A 564 -36.80 -44.66 -47.78
C PRO A 564 -37.88 -43.65 -47.21
N ALA A 565 -37.60 -42.35 -47.44
CA ALA A 565 -38.54 -41.25 -47.81
C ALA A 565 -39.07 -40.23 -46.77
N GLY A 566 -39.16 -38.95 -47.20
CA GLY A 566 -39.69 -37.79 -46.47
C GLY A 566 -38.75 -36.57 -46.44
N ALA A 567 -38.32 -35.99 -47.58
CA ALA A 567 -39.02 -34.97 -48.41
C ALA A 567 -38.66 -33.50 -48.07
N SER A 568 -38.38 -32.68 -49.11
CA SER A 568 -38.03 -31.23 -49.07
C SER A 568 -39.15 -30.39 -49.75
N PRO A 569 -39.14 -29.03 -49.90
CA PRO A 569 -38.07 -28.18 -50.49
C PRO A 569 -37.94 -26.72 -49.95
N SER A 570 -37.23 -25.85 -50.69
CA SER A 570 -37.03 -24.38 -50.54
C SER A 570 -37.49 -23.63 -51.84
N PRO A 571 -37.32 -22.30 -52.10
CA PRO A 571 -36.81 -21.15 -51.31
C PRO A 571 -37.94 -20.08 -51.03
N PRO A 572 -38.08 -18.80 -51.54
CA PRO A 572 -37.33 -17.93 -52.49
C PRO A 572 -36.78 -16.58 -51.88
N THR A 573 -37.21 -15.38 -52.33
CA THR A 573 -36.52 -14.07 -52.11
C THR A 573 -37.42 -12.83 -52.37
N SER A 574 -37.00 -11.63 -51.88
CA SER A 574 -37.02 -10.29 -52.55
C SER A 574 -37.99 -9.16 -52.09
N ILE A 575 -37.53 -7.90 -52.31
CA ILE A 575 -38.23 -6.59 -52.19
C ILE A 575 -38.45 -6.12 -50.71
N SER A 576 -38.38 -4.84 -50.30
CA SER A 576 -38.33 -3.50 -50.97
C SER A 576 -37.37 -2.47 -50.29
N SER A 577 -37.02 -1.40 -51.00
CA SER A 577 -36.67 -0.03 -50.49
C SER A 577 -37.52 1.02 -51.28
N PRO A 578 -37.46 2.37 -51.06
CA PRO A 578 -36.30 3.20 -51.49
C PRO A 578 -36.10 4.63 -50.84
N PHE A 579 -35.06 5.34 -51.31
CA PHE A 579 -34.90 6.82 -51.45
C PHE A 579 -34.82 7.76 -50.22
N ASP A 580 -33.97 8.81 -50.18
CA ASP A 580 -32.81 9.15 -51.05
C ASP A 580 -31.77 10.13 -50.41
N SER A 581 -30.55 10.13 -50.99
CA SER A 581 -29.58 11.21 -51.30
C SER A 581 -29.51 12.59 -50.55
N LEU A 582 -28.40 13.36 -50.58
CA LEU A 582 -26.94 13.10 -50.68
C LEU A 582 -26.18 14.47 -50.52
N ALA A 583 -24.85 14.42 -50.31
CA ALA A 583 -23.83 15.37 -50.81
C ALA A 583 -23.71 16.86 -50.30
N ALA A 584 -22.53 17.13 -49.72
CA ALA A 584 -21.50 18.09 -50.21
C ALA A 584 -21.35 19.57 -49.74
N GLU A 585 -20.07 19.95 -49.73
CA GLU A 585 -19.42 21.25 -50.03
C GLU A 585 -19.34 22.47 -49.05
N MET A 586 -18.10 22.66 -48.54
CA MET A 586 -17.20 23.82 -48.73
C MET A 586 -17.49 25.26 -48.22
N LYS A 587 -16.38 25.87 -47.76
CA LYS A 587 -15.92 27.28 -47.90
C LYS A 587 -16.29 28.38 -46.86
N SER A 588 -15.19 28.86 -46.27
CA SER A 588 -14.80 30.28 -46.13
C SER A 588 -15.06 31.01 -44.80
N ALA A 589 -14.20 32.00 -44.55
CA ALA A 589 -13.98 32.67 -43.27
C ALA A 589 -14.80 33.95 -43.08
N GLY A 590 -14.93 34.37 -41.82
CA GLY A 590 -15.37 35.71 -41.40
C GLY A 590 -15.06 35.94 -39.92
N ILE A 591 -14.39 37.03 -39.58
CA ILE A 591 -14.02 37.40 -38.20
C ILE A 591 -14.81 38.63 -37.78
N THR A 592 -15.51 38.56 -36.65
CA THR A 592 -15.93 39.73 -35.85
C THR A 592 -15.95 39.38 -34.36
N THR A 593 -15.22 40.16 -33.56
CA THR A 593 -15.38 40.31 -32.09
C THR A 593 -16.69 41.08 -31.79
N ASP A 594 -17.30 41.18 -30.61
CA ASP A 594 -16.96 40.89 -29.19
C ASP A 594 -18.33 40.90 -28.39
N PRO A 595 -18.43 40.87 -27.04
CA PRO A 595 -17.62 40.26 -25.98
C PRO A 595 -18.42 39.25 -25.11
N MET A 596 -17.71 38.65 -24.14
CA MET A 596 -18.17 37.89 -22.94
C MET A 596 -19.68 37.62 -22.73
N THR A 597 -20.02 36.32 -22.75
CA THR A 597 -21.03 35.74 -21.85
C THR A 597 -20.41 34.57 -21.08
N ASP A 598 -20.48 34.57 -19.76
CA ASP A 598 -20.07 33.41 -18.94
C ASP A 598 -20.96 32.19 -19.25
N SER A 599 -20.37 31.14 -19.81
CA SER A 599 -20.96 29.81 -19.88
C SER A 599 -19.99 28.79 -19.30
N CYS A 600 -20.42 28.05 -18.27
CA CYS A 600 -19.66 26.93 -17.72
C CYS A 600 -19.33 25.91 -18.81
N ALA A 601 -18.14 25.29 -18.75
CA ALA A 601 -17.71 24.30 -19.73
C ALA A 601 -18.70 23.12 -19.83
N ALA A 602 -18.97 22.68 -21.06
CA ALA A 602 -20.08 21.78 -21.36
C ALA A 602 -19.87 20.34 -20.85
N ASP A 603 -20.93 19.74 -20.31
CA ASP A 603 -21.03 18.29 -20.04
C ASP A 603 -20.83 17.50 -21.34
N THR A 604 -19.63 16.95 -21.55
CA THR A 604 -19.32 16.09 -22.70
C THR A 604 -18.39 14.94 -22.29
N GLU A 605 -18.67 13.74 -22.79
CA GLU A 605 -17.82 12.58 -22.59
C GLU A 605 -16.45 12.77 -23.28
N PRO A 606 -15.35 12.22 -22.71
CA PRO A 606 -14.03 12.29 -23.33
C PRO A 606 -14.02 11.47 -24.62
N SER A 607 -14.19 12.16 -25.74
CA SER A 607 -14.24 11.56 -27.08
C SER A 607 -13.11 10.56 -27.33
N ILE A 608 -13.48 9.38 -27.83
CA ILE A 608 -12.53 8.35 -28.27
C ILE A 608 -11.92 8.81 -29.59
N LEU A 609 -10.62 8.60 -29.73
CA LEU A 609 -9.88 8.85 -30.96
C LEU A 609 -9.88 7.58 -31.81
N GLU A 610 -10.66 7.59 -32.88
CA GLU A 610 -10.73 6.47 -33.82
C GLU A 610 -9.36 6.17 -34.46
N GLY A 611 -9.09 4.89 -34.73
CA GLY A 611 -7.77 4.39 -35.17
C GLY A 611 -6.64 4.50 -34.13
N GLY A 612 -6.89 5.04 -32.93
CA GLY A 612 -5.89 5.20 -31.87
C GLY A 612 -5.84 4.00 -30.91
N LYS A 613 -4.70 3.31 -30.87
CA LYS A 613 -4.43 2.15 -29.99
C LYS A 613 -3.58 2.59 -28.79
N HIS A 614 -4.03 2.33 -27.57
CA HIS A 614 -3.27 2.60 -26.33
C HIS A 614 -2.51 1.34 -25.92
N PHE A 615 -1.19 1.49 -25.79
CA PHE A 615 -0.28 0.47 -25.30
C PHE A 615 0.21 0.82 -23.89
N GLY A 616 0.66 -0.17 -23.13
CA GLY A 616 1.27 -0.01 -21.81
C GLY A 616 0.41 -0.48 -20.63
N LEU A 617 -0.83 -0.93 -20.89
CA LEU A 617 -1.70 -1.51 -19.86
C LEU A 617 -1.11 -2.77 -19.20
N SER A 618 -0.08 -3.37 -19.82
CA SER A 618 0.81 -4.35 -19.18
C SER A 618 2.21 -4.27 -19.80
N ARG A 619 3.23 -4.82 -19.13
CA ARG A 619 4.64 -4.87 -19.62
C ARG A 619 4.77 -5.48 -21.03
N ASN A 620 3.83 -6.37 -21.39
CA ASN A 620 3.78 -7.11 -22.63
C ASN A 620 2.61 -6.72 -23.53
N SER A 621 2.01 -5.54 -23.32
CA SER A 621 0.98 -4.97 -24.20
C SER A 621 1.52 -4.87 -25.63
N HIS A 622 0.84 -5.47 -26.60
CA HIS A 622 1.29 -5.45 -28.00
C HIS A 622 0.16 -5.76 -28.99
N ILE A 623 0.38 -5.36 -30.24
CA ILE A 623 -0.26 -5.94 -31.43
C ILE A 623 0.82 -6.70 -32.20
N ALA A 624 0.49 -7.87 -32.73
CA ALA A 624 1.30 -8.60 -33.71
C ALA A 624 0.55 -8.70 -35.04
N VAL A 625 1.21 -8.38 -36.15
CA VAL A 625 0.65 -8.49 -37.50
C VAL A 625 1.62 -9.21 -38.43
N ALA A 626 1.10 -10.20 -39.15
CA ALA A 626 1.83 -10.86 -40.23
C ALA A 626 1.93 -9.95 -41.47
N PHE A 627 3.06 -9.98 -42.16
CA PHE A 627 3.32 -9.22 -43.38
C PHE A 627 4.24 -10.00 -44.33
N ASP A 628 4.18 -9.70 -45.63
CA ASP A 628 5.08 -10.28 -46.63
C ASP A 628 6.50 -9.73 -46.44
N ASP A 629 7.41 -10.60 -45.98
CA ASP A 629 8.81 -10.28 -45.68
C ASP A 629 9.63 -9.96 -46.94
N THR A 630 9.28 -10.56 -48.08
CA THR A 630 10.01 -10.39 -49.34
C THR A 630 10.02 -8.94 -49.80
N LYS A 631 8.97 -8.18 -49.47
CA LYS A 631 8.81 -6.77 -49.85
C LYS A 631 9.70 -5.82 -49.03
N VAL A 632 10.09 -6.15 -47.79
CA VAL A 632 10.92 -5.25 -46.94
C VAL A 632 12.44 -5.42 -47.13
N LYS A 633 12.86 -6.43 -47.91
CA LYS A 633 14.26 -6.88 -48.01
C LYS A 633 15.21 -5.80 -48.52
N ASN A 634 14.80 -4.97 -49.47
CA ASN A 634 15.64 -3.89 -50.02
C ASN A 634 15.28 -2.48 -49.50
N ARG A 635 14.04 -2.27 -49.05
CA ARG A 635 13.55 -0.99 -48.50
C ARG A 635 12.51 -1.24 -47.41
N LEU A 636 12.52 -0.44 -46.35
CA LEU A 636 11.50 -0.45 -45.29
C LEU A 636 11.10 0.98 -44.96
N THR A 637 9.82 1.30 -45.10
CA THR A 637 9.24 2.62 -44.82
C THR A 637 8.06 2.46 -43.85
N ILE A 638 8.27 2.81 -42.59
CA ILE A 638 7.23 2.83 -41.56
C ILE A 638 6.96 4.28 -41.14
N GLU A 639 5.70 4.66 -41.05
CA GLU A 639 5.24 5.99 -40.62
C GLU A 639 4.09 5.82 -39.62
N PHE A 640 4.14 6.51 -38.49
CA PHE A 640 3.07 6.54 -37.48
C PHE A 640 3.14 7.81 -36.64
N GLU A 641 2.10 8.06 -35.86
CA GLU A 641 2.08 9.10 -34.84
C GLU A 641 2.00 8.47 -33.46
N VAL A 642 2.74 9.02 -32.50
CA VAL A 642 2.77 8.58 -31.10
C VAL A 642 2.58 9.77 -30.17
N ARG A 643 1.88 9.56 -29.06
CA ARG A 643 1.95 10.42 -27.87
C ARG A 643 2.25 9.58 -26.63
N THR A 644 3.07 10.10 -25.73
CA THR A 644 3.45 9.41 -24.49
C THR A 644 3.93 10.41 -23.44
N MET A 645 3.93 10.01 -22.17
CA MET A 645 4.68 10.66 -21.08
C MET A 645 5.72 9.72 -20.44
N ALA A 646 5.94 8.54 -21.03
CA ALA A 646 6.89 7.55 -20.53
C ALA A 646 8.31 7.88 -21.02
N ASP A 647 9.29 7.87 -20.10
CA ASP A 647 10.69 8.10 -20.46
C ASP A 647 11.28 6.98 -21.34
N SER A 648 10.67 5.80 -21.42
CA SER A 648 11.15 4.69 -22.23
C SER A 648 10.07 3.70 -22.61
N GLY A 649 10.25 3.02 -23.75
CA GLY A 649 9.38 1.95 -24.22
C GLY A 649 9.65 1.55 -25.67
N LEU A 650 9.15 0.40 -26.08
CA LEU A 650 9.28 -0.13 -27.44
C LEU A 650 8.11 0.38 -28.31
N LEU A 651 8.37 0.99 -29.47
CA LEU A 651 7.32 1.46 -30.38
C LEU A 651 6.98 0.41 -31.44
N PHE A 652 7.99 -0.24 -32.03
CA PHE A 652 7.80 -1.45 -32.84
C PHE A 652 9.07 -2.33 -32.88
N TYR A 653 8.89 -3.61 -33.22
CA TYR A 653 9.98 -4.56 -33.46
C TYR A 653 9.62 -5.57 -34.57
N MET A 654 10.57 -5.83 -35.47
CA MET A 654 10.55 -6.96 -36.41
C MET A 654 11.94 -7.59 -36.47
N ALA A 655 12.03 -8.91 -36.63
CA ALA A 655 13.32 -9.62 -36.62
C ALA A 655 13.28 -10.98 -37.32
N ARG A 656 14.48 -11.54 -37.58
CA ARG A 656 14.73 -12.94 -37.94
C ARG A 656 14.57 -13.87 -36.72
N ILE A 657 14.38 -15.18 -36.92
CA ILE A 657 14.25 -16.18 -35.83
C ILE A 657 15.42 -16.11 -34.83
N ASN A 658 16.64 -15.89 -35.34
CA ASN A 658 17.87 -15.81 -34.55
C ASN A 658 18.22 -14.37 -34.09
N HIS A 659 17.37 -13.37 -34.37
CA HIS A 659 17.58 -11.94 -34.13
C HIS A 659 18.88 -11.37 -34.74
N ALA A 660 19.48 -12.02 -35.76
CA ALA A 660 20.66 -11.48 -36.46
C ALA A 660 20.30 -10.27 -37.34
N ASP A 661 19.07 -10.22 -37.82
CA ASP A 661 18.51 -9.13 -38.61
C ASP A 661 17.29 -8.60 -37.84
N PHE A 662 17.17 -7.28 -37.71
CA PHE A 662 16.00 -6.65 -37.07
C PHE A 662 15.87 -5.18 -37.47
N ALA A 663 14.67 -4.62 -37.24
CA ALA A 663 14.44 -3.17 -37.25
C ALA A 663 13.50 -2.79 -36.08
N THR A 664 13.78 -1.66 -35.44
CA THR A 664 13.02 -1.19 -34.27
C THR A 664 13.08 0.32 -34.08
N VAL A 665 12.05 0.89 -33.47
CA VAL A 665 12.14 2.20 -32.80
C VAL A 665 11.83 2.02 -31.31
N GLN A 666 12.65 2.65 -30.48
CA GLN A 666 12.54 2.66 -29.02
C GLN A 666 12.64 4.11 -28.51
N ILE A 667 11.86 4.45 -27.48
CA ILE A 667 12.09 5.67 -26.70
C ILE A 667 13.05 5.32 -25.55
N LYS A 668 14.05 6.18 -25.30
CA LYS A 668 15.05 6.04 -24.24
C LYS A 668 15.34 7.41 -23.62
N SER A 669 15.12 7.57 -22.32
CA SER A 669 15.17 8.87 -21.61
C SER A 669 14.38 10.01 -22.29
N GLY A 670 13.25 9.67 -22.91
CA GLY A 670 12.39 10.57 -23.69
C GLY A 670 12.81 10.78 -25.16
N LEU A 671 13.98 10.30 -25.57
CA LEU A 671 14.53 10.48 -26.92
C LEU A 671 14.17 9.28 -27.83
N PRO A 672 13.79 9.50 -29.11
CA PRO A 672 13.52 8.43 -30.07
C PRO A 672 14.81 7.91 -30.72
N TYR A 673 15.02 6.60 -30.65
CA TYR A 673 16.11 5.87 -31.31
C TYR A 673 15.55 4.91 -32.37
N PHE A 674 16.07 5.00 -33.60
CA PHE A 674 15.91 3.98 -34.63
C PHE A 674 17.14 3.07 -34.62
N SER A 675 16.93 1.75 -34.61
CA SER A 675 18.01 0.77 -34.62
C SER A 675 17.69 -0.39 -35.56
N TYR A 676 18.71 -0.90 -36.25
CA TYR A 676 18.58 -2.05 -37.15
C TYR A 676 19.90 -2.84 -37.26
N ASP A 677 19.78 -4.13 -37.59
CA ASP A 677 20.89 -4.97 -38.06
C ASP A 677 20.45 -5.72 -39.32
N LEU A 678 21.41 -5.95 -40.21
CA LEU A 678 21.31 -6.64 -41.50
C LEU A 678 22.22 -7.89 -41.48
N GLY A 679 22.26 -8.61 -40.34
CA GLY A 679 23.14 -9.77 -40.13
C GLY A 679 24.63 -9.44 -39.99
N SER A 680 24.98 -8.23 -39.54
CA SER A 680 26.35 -7.68 -39.63
C SER A 680 26.84 -6.88 -38.41
N GLY A 681 25.95 -6.25 -37.63
CA GLY A 681 26.27 -5.45 -36.45
C GLY A 681 25.26 -4.33 -36.22
N ASP A 682 24.80 -4.21 -34.97
CA ASP A 682 23.75 -3.27 -34.54
C ASP A 682 24.10 -1.83 -34.91
N THR A 683 23.31 -1.21 -35.79
CA THR A 683 23.44 0.18 -36.24
C THR A 683 22.28 1.01 -35.70
N ASN A 684 22.50 2.25 -35.28
CA ASN A 684 21.43 3.12 -34.78
C ASN A 684 21.63 4.61 -35.13
N THR A 685 20.54 5.37 -34.95
CA THR A 685 20.48 6.83 -34.99
C THR A 685 19.35 7.34 -34.08
N MET A 686 19.35 8.63 -33.75
CA MET A 686 18.38 9.26 -32.85
C MET A 686 18.11 10.72 -33.24
N ILE A 687 17.01 11.29 -32.73
CA ILE A 687 16.75 12.74 -32.74
C ILE A 687 17.00 13.26 -31.31
N PRO A 688 17.70 14.40 -31.12
CA PRO A 688 18.04 14.92 -29.79
C PRO A 688 16.85 15.58 -29.06
N ASN A 689 15.69 15.66 -29.71
CA ASN A 689 14.47 16.21 -29.16
C ASN A 689 13.73 15.14 -28.34
N LYS A 690 13.26 15.50 -27.14
CA LYS A 690 12.37 14.64 -26.36
C LYS A 690 10.96 14.64 -26.95
N ILE A 691 10.29 13.50 -26.87
CA ILE A 691 8.92 13.28 -27.37
C ILE A 691 7.98 12.67 -26.32
N ASN A 692 8.29 12.89 -25.03
CA ASN A 692 7.52 12.39 -23.89
C ASN A 692 6.82 13.51 -23.09
N ASP A 693 6.37 14.56 -23.79
CA ASP A 693 5.64 15.71 -23.23
C ASP A 693 4.10 15.51 -23.18
N GLY A 694 3.60 14.42 -23.77
CA GLY A 694 2.16 14.10 -23.91
C GLY A 694 1.51 14.54 -25.24
N GLN A 695 2.24 15.22 -26.12
CA GLN A 695 1.77 15.67 -27.44
C GLN A 695 1.92 14.58 -28.52
N TRP A 696 1.30 14.82 -29.67
CA TRP A 696 1.42 13.93 -30.84
C TRP A 696 2.66 14.27 -31.67
N HIS A 697 3.62 13.34 -31.68
CA HIS A 697 4.82 13.38 -32.50
C HIS A 697 4.69 12.41 -33.69
N LYS A 698 5.07 12.87 -34.88
CA LYS A 698 5.05 12.05 -36.10
C LYS A 698 6.42 11.44 -36.35
N ILE A 699 6.50 10.11 -36.26
CA ILE A 699 7.71 9.33 -36.48
C ILE A 699 7.63 8.65 -37.86
N LYS A 700 8.68 8.84 -38.65
CA LYS A 700 8.88 8.12 -39.91
C LYS A 700 10.29 7.54 -39.94
N VAL A 701 10.41 6.25 -40.25
CA VAL A 701 11.68 5.60 -40.53
C VAL A 701 11.72 5.12 -41.98
N ILE A 702 12.86 5.35 -42.62
CA ILE A 702 13.12 4.93 -43.99
C ILE A 702 14.48 4.23 -44.01
N ARG A 703 14.50 2.92 -44.27
CA ARG A 703 15.73 2.19 -44.61
C ARG A 703 15.74 1.91 -46.10
N THR A 704 16.82 2.24 -46.79
CA THR A 704 17.09 1.83 -48.17
C THR A 704 18.48 1.20 -48.21
N LYS A 705 18.57 -0.10 -48.49
CA LYS A 705 19.83 -0.85 -48.40
C LYS A 705 20.51 -0.65 -47.03
N GLN A 706 21.77 -0.24 -46.99
CA GLN A 706 22.53 0.01 -45.75
C GLN A 706 22.13 1.32 -45.05
N GLU A 707 21.54 2.28 -45.75
CA GLU A 707 21.17 3.59 -45.21
C GLU A 707 19.85 3.52 -44.43
N GLY A 708 19.85 4.09 -43.22
CA GLY A 708 18.69 4.25 -42.36
C GLY A 708 18.50 5.71 -41.94
N ASN A 709 17.29 6.23 -42.12
CA ASN A 709 16.91 7.60 -41.80
C ASN A 709 15.75 7.59 -40.81
N LEU A 710 15.92 8.24 -39.66
CA LEU A 710 14.86 8.53 -38.70
C LEU A 710 14.43 9.99 -38.87
N ILE A 711 13.13 10.21 -39.01
CA ILE A 711 12.52 11.54 -39.11
C ILE A 711 11.47 11.65 -38.01
N VAL A 712 11.56 12.70 -37.19
CA VAL A 712 10.59 13.02 -36.14
C VAL A 712 10.22 14.49 -36.26
N ASP A 713 8.94 14.77 -36.48
CA ASP A 713 8.40 16.14 -36.65
C ASP A 713 9.15 17.00 -37.69
N GLY A 714 9.65 16.35 -38.75
CA GLY A 714 10.44 16.97 -39.82
C GLY A 714 11.96 17.02 -39.57
N VAL A 715 12.41 16.86 -38.32
CA VAL A 715 13.84 16.75 -37.99
C VAL A 715 14.34 15.35 -38.38
N SER A 716 15.30 15.27 -39.29
CA SER A 716 15.84 13.99 -39.79
C SER A 716 17.28 13.73 -39.36
N ASN A 717 17.60 12.50 -38.96
CA ASN A 717 18.97 12.05 -38.74
C ASN A 717 19.21 10.70 -39.43
N ARG A 718 20.37 10.57 -40.08
CA ARG A 718 20.74 9.44 -40.94
C ARG A 718 21.89 8.63 -40.34
N THR A 719 21.97 7.37 -40.74
CA THR A 719 23.06 6.45 -40.41
C THR A 719 23.21 5.42 -41.53
N VAL A 720 24.36 4.76 -41.60
CA VAL A 720 24.66 3.76 -42.64
C VAL A 720 25.32 2.57 -41.96
N SER A 721 24.83 1.35 -42.23
CA SER A 721 25.41 0.14 -41.66
C SER A 721 26.85 -0.05 -42.19
N PRO A 722 27.86 -0.26 -41.32
CA PRO A 722 29.27 -0.18 -41.70
C PRO A 722 29.83 -1.44 -42.40
N LYS A 723 28.97 -2.35 -42.89
CA LYS A 723 29.38 -3.62 -43.52
C LYS A 723 28.58 -3.90 -44.79
N LYS A 724 29.06 -4.87 -45.58
CA LYS A 724 28.57 -5.16 -46.94
C LYS A 724 27.11 -5.63 -47.04
N ALA A 725 26.49 -6.11 -45.96
CA ALA A 725 25.11 -6.60 -46.00
C ALA A 725 24.11 -5.42 -46.15
N ASP A 726 23.22 -5.51 -47.13
CA ASP A 726 22.22 -4.47 -47.44
C ASP A 726 20.76 -4.97 -47.41
N ILE A 727 20.54 -6.23 -47.05
CA ILE A 727 19.24 -6.89 -46.97
C ILE A 727 18.75 -6.99 -45.53
N LEU A 728 17.46 -6.75 -45.29
CA LEU A 728 16.78 -6.99 -44.01
C LEU A 728 15.92 -8.25 -44.13
N ASP A 729 16.35 -9.38 -43.56
CA ASP A 729 15.67 -10.68 -43.70
C ASP A 729 14.99 -11.10 -42.37
N VAL A 730 13.67 -10.95 -42.30
CA VAL A 730 12.86 -11.06 -41.07
C VAL A 730 11.67 -12.00 -41.26
N VAL A 731 11.09 -12.54 -40.18
CA VAL A 731 10.10 -13.64 -40.24
C VAL A 731 8.68 -13.25 -40.66
N GLY A 732 8.50 -12.10 -41.32
CA GLY A 732 7.17 -11.61 -41.70
C GLY A 732 6.23 -11.32 -40.52
N MET A 733 6.76 -11.08 -39.32
CA MET A 733 5.96 -10.67 -38.14
C MET A 733 6.44 -9.32 -37.61
N LEU A 734 5.50 -8.39 -37.49
CA LEU A 734 5.69 -7.05 -36.91
C LEU A 734 4.98 -6.98 -35.57
N TYR A 735 5.70 -6.60 -34.52
CA TYR A 735 5.15 -6.26 -33.22
C TYR A 735 5.09 -4.74 -33.06
N VAL A 736 3.94 -4.22 -32.62
CA VAL A 736 3.71 -2.79 -32.37
C VAL A 736 3.39 -2.60 -30.89
N GLY A 737 3.96 -1.54 -30.30
CA GLY A 737 3.74 -1.11 -28.92
C GLY A 737 4.45 -1.90 -27.83
N GLY A 738 4.85 -3.16 -28.08
CA GLY A 738 5.56 -4.03 -27.12
C GLY A 738 5.87 -5.42 -27.68
N LEU A 739 6.10 -6.41 -26.82
CA LEU A 739 6.41 -7.81 -27.18
C LEU A 739 5.60 -8.83 -26.37
N PRO A 740 5.28 -10.02 -26.93
CA PRO A 740 4.68 -11.14 -26.19
C PRO A 740 5.53 -11.59 -24.99
N VAL A 741 4.88 -12.14 -23.95
CA VAL A 741 5.54 -12.63 -22.72
C VAL A 741 6.67 -13.62 -23.01
N ASN A 742 6.47 -14.53 -23.96
CA ASN A 742 7.43 -15.58 -24.32
C ASN A 742 8.46 -15.12 -25.37
N TYR A 743 8.41 -13.86 -25.83
CA TYR A 743 9.29 -13.34 -26.87
C TYR A 743 10.50 -12.62 -26.25
N THR A 744 11.65 -13.30 -26.20
CA THR A 744 12.90 -12.69 -25.71
C THR A 744 13.75 -12.15 -26.87
N THR A 745 14.25 -10.92 -26.76
CA THR A 745 15.27 -10.38 -27.68
C THR A 745 16.50 -9.91 -26.90
N ARG A 746 17.69 -10.02 -27.50
CA ARG A 746 18.99 -9.77 -26.84
C ARG A 746 19.85 -8.69 -27.50
N ARG A 747 19.41 -8.11 -28.62
CA ARG A 747 20.17 -7.14 -29.42
C ARG A 747 19.75 -5.67 -29.21
N ILE A 748 18.48 -5.41 -28.87
CA ILE A 748 17.95 -4.04 -28.75
C ILE A 748 18.18 -3.37 -27.38
N GLY A 749 19.02 -3.95 -26.53
CA GLY A 749 19.24 -3.47 -25.16
C GLY A 749 18.03 -3.72 -24.22
N PRO A 750 17.94 -3.01 -23.08
CA PRO A 750 17.00 -3.34 -22.00
C PRO A 750 15.55 -2.85 -22.21
N VAL A 751 15.29 -2.00 -23.20
CA VAL A 751 13.95 -1.42 -23.46
C VAL A 751 13.17 -2.35 -24.39
N THR A 752 12.76 -3.50 -23.83
CA THR A 752 11.98 -4.56 -24.52
C THR A 752 10.51 -4.59 -24.11
N TYR A 753 10.13 -3.77 -23.13
CA TYR A 753 8.77 -3.67 -22.59
C TYR A 753 7.91 -2.68 -23.38
N SER A 754 6.59 -2.83 -23.22
CA SER A 754 5.60 -1.97 -23.86
C SER A 754 5.84 -0.49 -23.58
N ILE A 755 5.68 0.38 -24.58
CA ILE A 755 5.48 1.81 -24.32
C ILE A 755 4.15 2.00 -23.58
N ASP A 756 4.09 2.90 -22.60
CA ASP A 756 2.82 3.52 -22.16
C ASP A 756 2.56 4.73 -23.05
N GLY A 757 1.65 4.58 -24.01
CA GLY A 757 1.49 5.56 -25.06
C GLY A 757 0.44 5.18 -26.09
N CYS A 758 -0.07 6.22 -26.76
CA CYS A 758 -1.07 6.09 -27.79
C CYS A 758 -0.40 6.17 -29.17
N ILE A 759 -0.65 5.17 -30.02
CA ILE A 759 -0.15 5.12 -31.39
C ILE A 759 -1.35 5.17 -32.35
N ARG A 760 -1.25 5.96 -33.42
CA ARG A 760 -2.25 6.06 -34.49
C ARG A 760 -1.58 6.21 -35.86
N ASN A 761 -2.38 6.19 -36.92
CA ASN A 761 -1.94 6.43 -38.31
C ASN A 761 -0.78 5.50 -38.77
N PHE A 762 -0.64 4.32 -38.15
CA PHE A 762 0.47 3.41 -38.41
C PHE A 762 0.37 2.78 -39.80
N LYS A 763 1.42 2.95 -40.60
CA LYS A 763 1.50 2.48 -41.99
C LYS A 763 2.89 1.93 -42.28
N MET A 764 2.94 0.77 -42.93
CA MET A 764 4.14 0.23 -43.56
C MET A 764 3.93 0.24 -45.08
N THR A 765 4.86 0.83 -45.83
CA THR A 765 4.60 1.20 -47.25
C THR A 765 4.79 0.02 -48.20
N GLU A 766 5.84 -0.77 -47.99
CA GLU A 766 6.19 -1.89 -48.88
C GLU A 766 5.30 -3.11 -48.66
N SER A 767 4.75 -3.27 -47.45
CA SER A 767 3.87 -4.38 -47.08
C SER A 767 2.84 -3.83 -46.08
N PRO A 768 1.66 -3.39 -46.54
CA PRO A 768 0.64 -2.76 -45.68
C PRO A 768 0.19 -3.69 -44.55
N VAL A 769 -0.01 -3.11 -43.37
CA VAL A 769 -0.46 -3.80 -42.16
C VAL A 769 -1.69 -3.10 -41.58
N ASP A 770 -2.58 -3.89 -40.99
CA ASP A 770 -3.80 -3.44 -40.32
C ASP A 770 -3.66 -3.68 -38.81
N LEU A 771 -3.96 -2.66 -38.00
CA LEU A 771 -3.97 -2.75 -36.53
C LEU A 771 -5.38 -2.94 -35.94
N ASP A 772 -6.43 -2.88 -36.77
CA ASP A 772 -7.81 -3.21 -36.43
C ASP A 772 -8.14 -4.69 -36.71
N ASN A 773 -7.46 -5.33 -37.67
CA ASN A 773 -7.50 -6.79 -37.90
C ASN A 773 -6.12 -7.47 -37.73
N PRO A 774 -5.57 -7.55 -36.49
CA PRO A 774 -4.24 -8.08 -36.23
C PRO A 774 -4.20 -9.62 -36.13
N THR A 775 -3.01 -10.21 -36.30
CA THR A 775 -2.75 -11.63 -36.07
C THR A 775 -2.85 -12.01 -34.59
N SER A 776 -2.46 -11.10 -33.69
CA SER A 776 -2.83 -11.15 -32.27
C SER A 776 -2.77 -9.78 -31.61
N SER A 777 -3.46 -9.62 -30.48
CA SER A 777 -3.40 -8.43 -29.63
C SER A 777 -3.50 -8.81 -28.16
N PHE A 778 -2.72 -8.17 -27.29
CA PHE A 778 -2.73 -8.41 -25.85
C PHE A 778 -2.64 -7.09 -25.08
N SER A 779 -3.51 -6.88 -24.09
CA SER A 779 -3.56 -5.68 -23.23
C SER A 779 -3.56 -4.34 -23.99
N VAL A 780 -4.31 -4.22 -25.09
CA VAL A 780 -4.37 -2.98 -25.91
C VAL A 780 -5.68 -2.24 -25.62
N GLY A 781 -5.59 -0.96 -25.27
CA GLY A 781 -6.72 -0.06 -25.02
C GLY A 781 -7.10 0.81 -26.23
N LYS A 782 -8.14 1.62 -26.06
CA LYS A 782 -8.52 2.69 -27.00
C LYS A 782 -7.92 4.03 -26.54
N CYS A 783 -7.52 4.87 -27.49
CA CYS A 783 -7.06 6.22 -27.18
C CYS A 783 -8.23 7.21 -27.04
N PHE A 784 -8.14 8.12 -26.08
CA PHE A 784 -9.00 9.31 -25.99
C PHE A 784 -8.40 10.48 -26.80
N VAL A 785 -9.18 11.48 -27.20
CA VAL A 785 -8.65 12.63 -27.95
C VAL A 785 -7.63 13.43 -27.13
N ALA A 786 -7.93 13.72 -25.85
CA ALA A 786 -6.97 14.29 -24.90
C ALA A 786 -6.23 13.19 -24.11
N ALA A 787 -4.98 13.46 -23.71
CA ALA A 787 -4.22 12.59 -22.81
C ALA A 787 -4.38 13.05 -21.35
N GLN A 788 -4.89 12.18 -20.47
CA GLN A 788 -5.00 12.43 -19.03
C GLN A 788 -4.59 11.14 -18.27
N LYS A 789 -4.12 11.29 -17.02
CA LYS A 789 -3.35 10.29 -16.26
C LYS A 789 -4.04 9.95 -14.93
N GLY A 790 -4.71 8.80 -14.76
CA GLY A 790 -5.46 8.43 -13.52
C GLY A 790 -6.56 7.39 -13.80
N THR A 791 -7.59 7.22 -12.94
CA THR A 791 -8.75 6.31 -13.16
C THR A 791 -10.12 7.01 -13.03
N TYR A 792 -11.04 6.76 -13.97
CA TYR A 792 -12.42 7.31 -14.07
C TYR A 792 -13.46 6.19 -13.96
N PHE A 793 -14.54 6.45 -13.22
CA PHE A 793 -15.70 5.57 -13.10
C PHE A 793 -16.93 6.29 -13.66
N ASP A 794 -17.56 5.68 -14.66
CA ASP A 794 -18.72 6.18 -15.42
C ASP A 794 -20.04 6.20 -14.61
N GLY A 795 -20.10 5.45 -13.50
CA GLY A 795 -21.31 5.21 -12.72
C GLY A 795 -21.85 3.78 -12.82
N THR A 796 -21.29 2.95 -13.70
CA THR A 796 -21.50 1.49 -13.73
C THR A 796 -20.30 0.75 -13.13
N GLY A 797 -19.08 1.24 -13.38
CA GLY A 797 -17.82 0.65 -12.93
C GLY A 797 -17.68 0.52 -11.41
N PHE A 798 -17.42 -0.69 -10.93
CA PHE A 798 -16.91 -0.92 -9.57
C PHE A 798 -15.71 -1.87 -9.55
N ALA A 799 -15.08 -1.93 -8.38
CA ALA A 799 -13.82 -2.57 -8.11
C ALA A 799 -13.90 -3.48 -6.88
N LYS A 800 -13.38 -4.71 -6.99
CA LYS A 800 -13.37 -5.72 -5.93
C LYS A 800 -11.94 -6.19 -5.65
N THR A 801 -11.56 -6.32 -4.38
CA THR A 801 -10.36 -7.06 -3.97
C THR A 801 -10.69 -8.09 -2.88
N GLY A 802 -9.85 -9.13 -2.77
CA GLY A 802 -9.92 -10.11 -1.68
C GLY A 802 -8.90 -9.74 -0.60
N ASN A 803 -9.27 -9.89 0.67
CA ASN A 803 -8.43 -9.48 1.80
C ASN A 803 -8.41 -10.57 2.88
N SER A 804 -7.32 -10.65 3.63
CA SER A 804 -7.14 -11.64 4.71
C SER A 804 -7.12 -10.96 6.09
N ASN A 805 -7.97 -11.46 6.99
CA ASN A 805 -8.01 -11.20 8.43
C ASN A 805 -8.10 -9.71 8.85
N PHE A 806 -9.34 -9.22 9.04
CA PHE A 806 -9.63 -7.95 9.70
C PHE A 806 -10.62 -8.23 10.84
N ALA A 807 -10.40 -7.69 12.04
CA ALA A 807 -11.24 -8.02 13.21
C ALA A 807 -11.70 -6.83 14.04
N ASP A 808 -11.13 -5.63 13.88
CA ASP A 808 -11.42 -4.54 14.82
C ASP A 808 -11.27 -3.11 14.26
N ARG A 809 -10.79 -2.95 13.02
CA ARG A 809 -10.41 -1.63 12.50
C ARG A 809 -10.72 -1.49 11.01
N ALA A 810 -11.03 -0.24 10.62
CA ALA A 810 -11.07 0.23 9.25
C ALA A 810 -10.78 1.74 9.26
N ARG A 811 -9.67 2.18 8.64
CA ARG A 811 -9.36 3.58 8.34
C ARG A 811 -9.18 3.75 6.83
N THR A 812 -10.16 4.31 6.13
CA THR A 812 -9.99 4.66 4.71
C THR A 812 -9.39 6.05 4.55
N LYS A 813 -8.44 6.18 3.63
CA LYS A 813 -7.97 7.47 3.10
C LYS A 813 -8.13 7.44 1.59
N GLU A 814 -8.81 8.43 1.02
CA GLU A 814 -9.12 8.49 -0.40
C GLU A 814 -8.88 9.89 -0.96
N LYS A 815 -8.37 9.95 -2.19
CA LYS A 815 -8.38 11.17 -3.00
C LYS A 815 -9.44 11.04 -4.10
N GLU A 816 -10.39 11.97 -4.17
CA GLU A 816 -11.54 11.92 -5.11
C GLU A 816 -11.77 13.24 -5.86
N LYS A 817 -12.33 13.16 -7.08
CA LYS A 817 -12.76 14.28 -7.94
C LYS A 817 -14.06 13.92 -8.66
N LEU A 818 -15.21 14.49 -8.28
CA LEU A 818 -16.53 14.05 -8.75
C LEU A 818 -17.17 14.98 -9.77
N PHE A 819 -17.96 14.36 -10.66
CA PHE A 819 -18.79 15.03 -11.68
C PHE A 819 -20.30 14.75 -11.53
N SER A 820 -20.74 13.94 -10.55
CA SER A 820 -22.19 13.68 -10.34
C SER A 820 -22.61 13.63 -8.86
N LYS A 821 -23.93 13.66 -8.64
CA LYS A 821 -24.57 14.01 -7.35
C LYS A 821 -24.69 12.85 -6.35
N ARG A 822 -24.14 11.66 -6.64
CA ARG A 822 -24.27 10.43 -5.82
C ARG A 822 -22.98 9.57 -5.85
N SER A 823 -22.62 9.03 -4.69
CA SER A 823 -21.47 8.13 -4.46
C SER A 823 -21.67 7.27 -3.21
N VAL A 824 -21.18 6.01 -3.19
CA VAL A 824 -21.06 5.17 -1.97
C VAL A 824 -19.91 4.16 -2.11
N LEU A 825 -19.35 3.78 -0.96
CA LEU A 825 -18.40 2.69 -0.74
C LEU A 825 -18.92 1.84 0.44
N LEU A 826 -18.62 0.54 0.47
CA LEU A 826 -18.86 -0.33 1.63
C LEU A 826 -17.88 -1.52 1.65
N PRO A 827 -17.50 -2.04 2.83
CA PRO A 827 -17.26 -3.46 3.02
C PRO A 827 -18.60 -4.22 3.09
N GLY A 828 -18.69 -5.39 2.44
CA GLY A 828 -19.88 -6.24 2.46
C GLY A 828 -19.65 -7.59 3.11
N SER A 829 -20.47 -7.95 4.11
CA SER A 829 -20.47 -9.25 4.79
C SER A 829 -21.79 -10.02 4.61
N LYS A 830 -21.72 -11.35 4.59
CA LYS A 830 -22.91 -12.23 4.52
C LYS A 830 -23.42 -12.55 5.92
N ALA A 831 -24.36 -11.75 6.43
CA ALA A 831 -25.13 -12.14 7.62
C ALA A 831 -25.92 -13.43 7.36
N ARG A 832 -25.60 -14.52 8.08
CA ARG A 832 -26.40 -15.76 8.07
C ARG A 832 -27.77 -15.50 8.72
N PRO A 833 -28.89 -15.96 8.14
CA PRO A 833 -30.14 -16.02 8.87
C PRO A 833 -30.07 -17.15 9.92
N VAL A 834 -30.36 -16.84 11.17
CA VAL A 834 -30.61 -17.86 12.20
C VAL A 834 -32.04 -18.36 12.00
N LEU A 835 -32.24 -19.68 11.98
CA LEU A 835 -33.60 -20.26 11.99
C LEU A 835 -34.26 -19.99 13.34
N GLU A 836 -35.24 -19.10 13.36
CA GLU A 836 -36.12 -18.91 14.50
C GLU A 836 -37.04 -20.13 14.63
N LYS A 837 -36.76 -21.01 15.60
CA LYS A 837 -37.63 -22.16 15.90
C LYS A 837 -38.92 -21.70 16.57
N THR A 838 -39.94 -21.45 15.76
CA THR A 838 -41.31 -21.17 16.21
C THR A 838 -41.84 -22.30 17.08
N HIS A 839 -41.96 -22.07 18.39
CA HIS A 839 -42.77 -22.92 19.28
C HIS A 839 -44.05 -22.17 19.65
N LEU A 840 -45.19 -22.69 19.20
CA LEU A 840 -46.50 -22.15 19.54
C LEU A 840 -46.76 -22.27 21.05
N LYS A 841 -47.30 -21.21 21.64
CA LYS A 841 -48.32 -21.33 22.70
C LYS A 841 -49.46 -20.37 22.41
N HIS A 842 -50.68 -20.93 22.32
CA HIS A 842 -51.91 -20.16 22.27
C HIS A 842 -52.23 -19.57 23.66
N SER A 843 -52.73 -18.34 23.67
CA SER A 843 -53.72 -17.82 24.63
C SER A 843 -54.45 -16.63 23.98
N ILE A 844 -55.75 -16.49 24.24
CA ILE A 844 -56.64 -15.49 23.62
C ILE A 844 -57.18 -14.56 24.71
N ILE A 845 -57.37 -13.26 24.42
CA ILE A 845 -58.53 -12.43 24.85
C ILE A 845 -58.48 -11.05 24.15
N LEU A 846 -59.65 -10.41 24.06
CA LEU A 846 -59.99 -9.28 23.19
C LEU A 846 -59.80 -7.88 23.84
N PRO A 847 -59.85 -6.76 23.07
CA PRO A 847 -59.31 -5.46 23.48
C PRO A 847 -60.34 -4.54 24.16
N LYS A 848 -59.91 -3.31 24.51
CA LYS A 848 -60.80 -2.17 24.77
C LYS A 848 -60.14 -0.83 24.46
N ASP A 849 -60.92 0.09 23.92
CA ASP A 849 -60.52 1.46 23.59
C ASP A 849 -60.33 2.33 24.85
N ARG A 850 -59.54 3.41 24.72
CA ARG A 850 -60.14 4.76 24.68
C ARG A 850 -59.16 5.86 24.23
N THR A 851 -59.74 6.81 23.50
CA THR A 851 -59.21 8.13 23.15
C THR A 851 -59.05 9.02 24.38
N HIS A 852 -58.12 10.00 24.33
CA HIS A 852 -58.43 11.40 24.66
C HIS A 852 -57.34 12.35 24.17
N ASP A 853 -57.73 13.35 23.36
CA ASP A 853 -56.92 14.54 23.08
C ASP A 853 -56.88 15.48 24.30
N PHE A 854 -55.85 16.33 24.38
CA PHE A 854 -56.00 17.72 24.82
C PHE A 854 -54.91 18.64 24.26
N LEU A 855 -55.25 19.89 23.96
CA LEU A 855 -54.34 20.91 23.42
C LEU A 855 -53.82 21.85 24.53
N SER A 856 -52.63 22.42 24.33
CA SER A 856 -52.46 23.86 23.98
C SER A 856 -51.17 24.53 24.47
N LYS A 857 -50.88 25.62 23.76
CA LYS A 857 -49.77 26.60 23.82
C LYS A 857 -49.41 27.12 25.21
N GLY A 858 -48.14 27.52 25.36
CA GLY A 858 -47.69 28.48 26.38
C GLY A 858 -46.36 29.13 25.97
N SER A 859 -46.28 30.47 25.98
CA SER A 859 -45.07 31.23 25.65
C SER A 859 -45.04 32.54 26.42
N HIS A 860 -43.91 32.90 27.06
CA HIS A 860 -43.35 34.26 27.09
C HIS A 860 -41.99 34.32 27.80
N SER A 861 -41.33 35.47 27.63
CA SER A 861 -39.99 35.87 28.09
C SER A 861 -40.01 36.69 29.39
N VAL A 862 -38.86 36.81 30.07
CA VAL A 862 -38.24 38.07 30.60
C VAL A 862 -36.91 37.75 31.33
N GLN A 863 -36.03 38.74 31.54
CA GLN A 863 -34.61 38.60 31.96
C GLN A 863 -34.27 39.15 33.37
N PRO A 864 -33.06 38.83 33.91
CA PRO A 864 -32.56 39.31 35.22
C PRO A 864 -31.30 40.23 35.17
N PRO A 865 -31.07 41.03 36.22
CA PRO A 865 -29.78 41.26 36.88
C PRO A 865 -29.75 40.51 38.25
N LEU A 866 -28.73 40.51 39.13
CA LEU A 866 -27.60 41.38 39.51
C LEU A 866 -26.36 40.47 39.79
N SER A 867 -25.08 40.80 39.54
CA SER A 867 -24.18 41.88 40.01
C SER A 867 -23.54 41.60 41.40
N PHE A 868 -22.28 41.97 41.75
CA PHE A 868 -21.33 42.97 41.19
C PHE A 868 -19.89 42.79 41.78
N LEU A 869 -18.85 43.45 41.20
CA LEU A 869 -17.55 43.91 41.81
C LEU A 869 -16.51 42.83 42.25
N THR A 870 -15.16 42.92 42.17
CA THR A 870 -14.10 43.69 41.42
C THR A 870 -12.74 42.92 41.59
N LEU A 871 -11.47 43.33 41.31
CA LEU A 871 -10.75 44.59 40.93
C LEU A 871 -9.49 44.27 40.04
N PHE A 872 -8.32 44.89 40.27
CA PHE A 872 -7.08 44.84 39.44
C PHE A 872 -5.79 45.15 40.26
N SER A 873 -4.65 44.51 39.94
CA SER A 873 -3.23 44.94 40.12
C SER A 873 -2.26 43.84 39.61
N HIS A 874 -1.26 44.04 38.72
CA HIS A 874 0.08 44.68 38.88
C HIS A 874 0.96 44.02 39.97
N GLU A 875 2.27 43.70 39.82
CA GLU A 875 3.40 44.04 38.90
C GLU A 875 4.18 42.75 38.46
N MET A 876 5.00 42.61 37.38
CA MET A 876 6.32 43.16 36.94
C MET A 876 7.55 42.96 37.89
N GLU A 877 8.78 42.61 37.45
CA GLU A 877 9.27 41.99 36.18
C GLU A 877 10.29 40.82 36.45
N TYR A 878 11.63 40.78 36.22
CA TYR A 878 12.61 41.71 35.61
C TYR A 878 13.91 41.01 35.09
N LEU A 879 14.27 41.19 33.78
CA LEU A 879 15.58 40.90 33.12
C LEU A 879 16.09 39.43 32.99
N ASN A 880 16.88 39.02 31.97
CA ASN A 880 17.93 39.75 31.24
C ASN A 880 18.07 39.41 29.71
N ASN A 881 18.30 40.45 28.89
CA ASN A 881 19.04 40.60 27.62
C ASN A 881 19.78 39.39 26.98
N ALA A 882 19.98 39.26 25.64
CA ALA A 882 19.58 39.97 24.40
C ALA A 882 19.83 39.01 23.18
N THR A 883 19.69 39.27 21.87
CA THR A 883 19.85 40.49 21.03
C THR A 883 19.24 40.28 19.62
N LEU A 884 18.91 41.37 18.91
CA LEU A 884 18.66 41.50 17.45
C LEU A 884 17.79 40.44 16.73
N TRP A 885 16.56 40.84 16.38
CA TRP A 885 15.94 40.44 15.10
C TRP A 885 16.27 41.47 14.03
N ARG A 886 16.69 41.05 12.83
CA ARG A 886 16.90 41.96 11.68
C ARG A 886 15.92 41.63 10.57
N VAL A 887 14.90 42.48 10.40
CA VAL A 887 13.98 42.42 9.27
C VAL A 887 14.76 42.73 7.99
N ILE A 888 14.64 41.84 6.98
CA ILE A 888 15.04 42.15 5.60
C ILE A 888 13.78 42.09 4.74
N ILE A 889 13.22 43.27 4.47
CA ILE A 889 12.28 43.46 3.37
C ILE A 889 13.13 43.66 2.11
N LEU A 890 12.90 42.82 1.10
CA LEU A 890 13.39 43.06 -0.25
C LEU A 890 12.22 43.00 -1.24
N HIS A 891 11.49 44.11 -1.30
CA HIS A 891 10.83 44.48 -2.55
C HIS A 891 11.90 44.95 -3.54
N TYR A 892 11.88 44.40 -4.76
CA TYR A 892 12.37 45.08 -5.95
C TYR A 892 11.45 44.77 -7.11
N SER A 893 11.29 45.73 -8.03
CA SER A 893 10.24 45.71 -9.06
C SER A 893 10.79 45.98 -10.46
N SER A 894 10.24 45.24 -11.42
CA SER A 894 10.02 45.61 -12.84
C SER A 894 11.20 46.01 -13.75
N ASN A 895 11.23 45.35 -14.91
CA ASN A 895 11.84 45.78 -16.20
C ASN A 895 13.40 45.71 -16.27
N THR A 896 14.04 45.48 -17.42
CA THR A 896 13.60 45.58 -18.84
C THR A 896 14.25 44.50 -19.74
N LEU A 897 13.85 44.45 -21.02
CA LEU A 897 14.35 43.64 -22.17
C LEU A 897 15.90 43.56 -22.28
N CYS A 898 16.53 42.61 -23.01
CA CYS A 898 16.30 42.26 -24.43
C CYS A 898 17.06 41.00 -24.94
N ASN A 899 16.58 40.43 -26.05
CA ASN A 899 17.20 39.57 -27.10
C ASN A 899 18.54 38.84 -26.81
N TYR A 900 18.68 37.55 -27.15
CA TYR A 900 18.46 36.96 -28.48
C TYR A 900 17.93 35.51 -28.44
#